data_AF-A0A397GRG8-F1
#
_entry.id   AF-A0A397GRG8-F1
#
_cell.length_a   1.000
_cell.length_b   1.000
_cell.length_c   1.000
_cell.angle_alpha   90.00
_cell.angle_beta   90.00
_cell.angle_gamma   90.00
#
_symmetry.space_group_name_H-M   'P 1'
#
loop_
_entity.id
_entity.type
_entity.pdbx_description
1 polymer ?
#
loop_
_entity_poly.entity_id
_entity_poly.type
_entity_poly.pdbx_seq_one_letter_code
_entity_poly.pdbx_strand_id
1 'polypeptide(L)'
;MSQENDHDVIREWETWMHNLIIEENIPFYQYSDFVNVDVIGENVYKATFKISQKTVALKCISLNDKFTLDNLINDIKRHRKLGIHDNILKFYGISKQENTNDYMIILEYTNNGYLRQYLKTNFQKLDWNAKLNLAKRIANVLMYLHSNDITHGRLNSENILIHDENIKLNIFGLTKIMPESLRHRKLGIHDNILKFYGISKQENTNDYMIILEYTNNGYLRQYLKTNFQKLDWNAKLNLAKRIANVLMYLHSNDITHGRLNSENILIHDENIKLNIFGLTKIMPESLRFLTNTIGPIQYIDPQYLENFNTICKNKNSDIFSLGIILWEISSGSSPFEMESSSNIELLDNIVKGKREIIIPGTPPKYNELYTDCWNHNINSRPDISQVIKNLSEIIIPETSQSPPHDVKDEIITVKLESPQSQIHNVTNEIISIKFGKTKKQNDEPEIQSDPPFIDFSEIEIRIEHAQELLEVYKKNGQFSDAAKYLHSLGKFKEAAIMLSDNPDNEENIIDSLCYLLHPCRVNILIDTMNNESNLKELCKLLNYAINIVTKVKSRSLKKSEKWHRLMEEFQLYSAYLKSDLNRVHRCVQFFEGHNDTVVEFRALCIWLKISPQSCINIEYWHERLQRLMRLCELAYSFIDPNKNVQSKEKINKNFEELFFVEEVQDHPNKRKISLDNPLVCYINETTHDKNTIEDSGDRQDYNVDIVHKAISKFLASYIYDLISKVDQEGRNISDIAYEICNENVKCKKYICHKHHVIPTPSILHKRITLACLQYTVIRQLDTMYHLYLLIDRKQGLVLGIQRFWAERLIEYHFRYQSPQSSCPEMTHAAIIKLPKHTYDGLTELSYKVWLDREFDPCNFAKMLKYIFVLFQLRCSSGINKFHREISKKERSHYPYDSTVHEVAKLLILFVESLRTNLVIKAINQSKKFINYAVENSEQVKIEMPEAFGDLTSLMEFTMFLILAARPGNCDFCLPRSYLFNYYDAFNLNPSFICLEDINKYKIIEYNNEITDLFNQVKNLLKEIIDRDRNIYYSTIILRLIRLLILISLNESTLASDVLNYFKSLNDKIYINKCNKYLLVINQSHFVNILNDDLKENGFDSLVIVYYNCGEVSKFSSWENSGITKISYHSIEEFRSSLHKITINTPNDQISFQPAELVVGSEQKFAPIFVDDDRDDDNDDDDDDDDGGDDDDDDRGDGDDDDDDRGDDDDDEPIEAQDTAMVS
;
A
#
# COMPACT_ATOMS: atom_id res chain seq x y z
N MET A 1 -40.43 4.75 22.62
CA MET A 1 -40.45 4.93 21.15
C MET A 1 -39.03 4.74 20.65
N SER A 2 -38.67 3.50 20.32
CA SER A 2 -37.38 3.11 19.71
C SER A 2 -37.37 1.61 19.37
N GLN A 3 -38.52 1.12 18.86
CA GLN A 3 -38.66 -0.24 18.30
C GLN A 3 -39.06 -0.19 16.81
N GLU A 4 -39.09 1.00 16.21
CA GLU A 4 -39.69 1.22 14.88
C GLU A 4 -38.65 1.14 13.74
N ASN A 5 -37.39 1.55 13.96
CA ASN A 5 -36.41 1.65 12.86
C ASN A 5 -35.85 0.32 12.33
N ASP A 6 -35.60 -0.70 13.19
CA ASP A 6 -35.22 -2.03 12.68
C ASP A 6 -36.40 -2.75 12.02
N HIS A 7 -37.62 -2.45 12.46
CA HIS A 7 -38.83 -3.05 11.89
C HIS A 7 -39.09 -2.57 10.46
N ASP A 8 -38.77 -1.33 10.11
CA ASP A 8 -39.04 -0.80 8.77
C ASP A 8 -38.06 -1.31 7.71
N VAL A 9 -36.78 -1.50 8.04
CA VAL A 9 -35.82 -2.16 7.13
C VAL A 9 -36.20 -3.63 6.92
N ILE A 10 -36.58 -4.36 7.98
CA ILE A 10 -37.04 -5.75 7.85
C ILE A 10 -38.35 -5.83 7.02
N ARG A 11 -39.27 -4.87 7.19
CA ARG A 11 -40.53 -4.81 6.43
C ARG A 11 -40.33 -4.57 4.94
N GLU A 12 -39.40 -3.71 4.53
CA GLU A 12 -39.15 -3.50 3.09
C GLU A 12 -38.73 -4.81 2.41
N TRP A 13 -37.82 -5.56 3.02
CA TRP A 13 -37.30 -6.81 2.46
C TRP A 13 -38.31 -7.95 2.44
N GLU A 14 -39.09 -8.10 3.51
CA GLU A 14 -40.19 -9.06 3.55
C GLU A 14 -41.25 -8.73 2.50
N THR A 15 -41.57 -7.44 2.31
CA THR A 15 -42.51 -6.97 1.28
C THR A 15 -41.96 -7.22 -0.13
N TRP A 16 -40.67 -6.95 -0.38
CA TRP A 16 -40.04 -7.15 -1.68
C TRP A 16 -39.95 -8.63 -2.05
N MET A 17 -39.58 -9.51 -1.09
CA MET A 17 -39.62 -10.96 -1.28
C MET A 17 -41.04 -11.48 -1.51
N HIS A 18 -42.04 -10.97 -0.78
CA HIS A 18 -43.42 -11.37 -0.96
C HIS A 18 -43.96 -10.99 -2.34
N ASN A 19 -43.72 -9.74 -2.78
CA ASN A 19 -44.07 -9.27 -4.12
C ASN A 19 -43.38 -10.11 -5.20
N LEU A 20 -42.08 -10.41 -5.06
CA LEU A 20 -41.35 -11.18 -6.05
C LEU A 20 -41.79 -12.66 -6.13
N ILE A 21 -42.15 -13.28 -5.01
CA ILE A 21 -42.75 -14.62 -4.98
C ILE A 21 -44.05 -14.65 -5.79
N ILE A 22 -44.85 -13.58 -5.70
CA ILE A 22 -46.11 -13.40 -6.44
C ILE A 22 -45.84 -13.11 -7.93
N GLU A 23 -45.00 -12.13 -8.25
CA GLU A 23 -44.68 -11.69 -9.63
C GLU A 23 -44.06 -12.81 -10.48
N GLU A 24 -43.09 -13.54 -9.93
CA GLU A 24 -42.38 -14.62 -10.64
C GLU A 24 -43.06 -15.99 -10.46
N ASN A 25 -44.22 -16.04 -9.77
CA ASN A 25 -45.00 -17.23 -9.47
C ASN A 25 -44.11 -18.38 -8.96
N ILE A 26 -43.35 -18.10 -7.90
CA ILE A 26 -42.41 -19.03 -7.25
C ILE A 26 -43.19 -19.81 -6.18
N PRO A 27 -43.18 -21.16 -6.20
CA PRO A 27 -43.81 -21.93 -5.13
C PRO A 27 -43.18 -21.62 -3.77
N PHE A 28 -43.98 -21.13 -2.83
CA PHE A 28 -43.58 -20.88 -1.46
C PHE A 28 -44.30 -21.85 -0.52
N TYR A 29 -43.54 -22.48 0.37
CA TYR A 29 -44.04 -23.46 1.33
C TYR A 29 -43.73 -23.00 2.75
N GLN A 30 -44.63 -23.27 3.69
CA GLN A 30 -44.38 -22.97 5.10
C GLN A 30 -43.32 -23.92 5.64
N TYR A 31 -42.46 -23.47 6.56
CA TYR A 31 -41.46 -24.37 7.16
C TYR A 31 -42.13 -25.53 7.91
N SER A 32 -43.30 -25.27 8.48
CA SER A 32 -44.19 -26.28 9.04
C SER A 32 -44.79 -27.27 8.02
N ASP A 33 -44.59 -27.15 6.71
CA ASP A 33 -44.93 -28.20 5.72
C ASP A 33 -43.93 -29.38 5.72
N PHE A 34 -42.83 -29.26 6.45
CA PHE A 34 -41.75 -30.26 6.50
C PHE A 34 -41.73 -31.03 7.84
N VAL A 35 -41.26 -32.28 7.78
CA VAL A 35 -40.97 -33.16 8.94
C VAL A 35 -39.67 -33.92 8.72
N ASN A 36 -39.11 -34.47 9.80
CA ASN A 36 -37.85 -35.22 9.81
C ASN A 36 -36.72 -34.40 9.18
N VAL A 37 -36.44 -33.24 9.78
CA VAL A 37 -35.43 -32.28 9.31
C VAL A 37 -34.07 -32.62 9.92
N ASP A 38 -33.24 -33.32 9.15
CA ASP A 38 -31.91 -33.79 9.56
C ASP A 38 -30.81 -32.93 8.91
N VAL A 39 -29.76 -32.54 9.65
CA VAL A 39 -28.61 -31.84 9.04
C VAL A 39 -27.79 -32.82 8.19
N ILE A 40 -27.52 -32.48 6.92
CA ILE A 40 -26.73 -33.31 5.99
C ILE A 40 -25.48 -32.62 5.43
N GLY A 41 -25.31 -31.33 5.68
CA GLY A 41 -24.14 -30.56 5.29
C GLY A 41 -24.15 -29.16 5.88
N GLU A 42 -23.08 -28.42 5.63
CA GLU A 42 -22.98 -27.00 6.01
C GLU A 42 -24.09 -26.20 5.31
N ASN A 43 -25.03 -25.69 6.09
CA ASN A 43 -26.26 -25.00 5.66
C ASN A 43 -27.20 -25.82 4.74
N VAL A 44 -27.17 -27.15 4.82
CA VAL A 44 -28.09 -28.04 4.07
C VAL A 44 -28.72 -29.11 4.97
N TYR A 45 -30.04 -29.21 4.92
CA TYR A 45 -30.88 -30.11 5.68
C TYR A 45 -31.63 -31.07 4.75
N LYS A 46 -31.79 -32.32 5.13
CA LYS A 46 -32.75 -33.26 4.54
C LYS A 46 -34.09 -33.08 5.23
N ALA A 47 -35.18 -33.01 4.49
CA ALA A 47 -36.52 -32.92 5.06
C ALA A 47 -37.51 -33.76 4.25
N THR A 48 -38.70 -34.01 4.80
CA THR A 48 -39.80 -34.71 4.10
C THR A 48 -41.05 -33.84 4.09
N PHE A 49 -41.64 -33.61 2.92
CA PHE A 49 -42.93 -32.92 2.81
C PHE A 49 -44.04 -33.73 3.51
N LYS A 50 -44.80 -33.09 4.42
CA LYS A 50 -45.91 -33.72 5.15
C LYS A 50 -46.98 -34.30 4.22
N ILE A 51 -47.38 -33.55 3.18
CA ILE A 51 -48.51 -33.89 2.32
C ILE A 51 -48.13 -34.93 1.26
N SER A 52 -47.00 -34.72 0.57
CA SER A 52 -46.57 -35.60 -0.55
C SER A 52 -45.66 -36.75 -0.13
N GLN A 53 -45.26 -36.83 1.15
CA GLN A 53 -44.31 -37.80 1.70
C GLN A 53 -42.96 -37.84 0.94
N LYS A 54 -42.62 -36.75 0.25
CA LYS A 54 -41.46 -36.64 -0.62
C LYS A 54 -40.27 -36.05 0.12
N THR A 55 -39.14 -36.76 0.10
CA THR A 55 -37.86 -36.26 0.63
C THR A 55 -37.25 -35.18 -0.26
N VAL A 56 -36.76 -34.10 0.35
CA VAL A 56 -36.13 -32.94 -0.28
C VAL A 56 -34.89 -32.49 0.49
N ALA A 57 -34.08 -31.65 -0.13
CA ALA A 57 -32.99 -30.93 0.53
C ALA A 57 -33.39 -29.46 0.69
N LEU A 58 -33.33 -28.93 1.91
CA LEU A 58 -33.49 -27.51 2.23
C LEU A 58 -32.10 -26.90 2.36
N LYS A 59 -31.80 -25.83 1.62
CA LYS A 59 -30.52 -25.11 1.70
C LYS A 59 -30.77 -23.68 2.19
N CYS A 60 -30.21 -23.32 3.35
CA CYS A 60 -30.32 -21.97 3.89
C CYS A 60 -29.52 -20.97 3.03
N ILE A 61 -30.05 -19.76 2.93
CA ILE A 61 -29.39 -18.62 2.28
C ILE A 61 -29.45 -17.43 3.22
N SER A 62 -28.26 -16.97 3.62
CA SER A 62 -28.05 -15.69 4.30
C SER A 62 -28.33 -14.58 3.28
N LEU A 63 -29.43 -13.84 3.44
CA LEU A 63 -29.78 -12.68 2.62
C LEU A 63 -29.35 -11.41 3.36
N ASN A 64 -28.06 -11.08 3.25
CA ASN A 64 -27.44 -10.00 4.03
C ASN A 64 -27.35 -8.68 3.24
N ASP A 65 -27.54 -8.71 1.92
CA ASP A 65 -27.52 -7.54 1.03
C ASP A 65 -28.47 -7.73 -0.18
N LYS A 66 -28.87 -6.63 -0.81
CA LYS A 66 -29.74 -6.67 -2.01
C LYS A 66 -29.09 -7.48 -3.16
N PHE A 67 -27.77 -7.56 -3.17
CA PHE A 67 -26.99 -8.29 -4.16
C PHE A 67 -27.14 -9.81 -4.06
N THR A 68 -27.12 -10.40 -2.87
CA THR A 68 -27.37 -11.83 -2.64
C THR A 68 -28.79 -12.22 -3.06
N LEU A 69 -29.77 -11.33 -2.84
CA LEU A 69 -31.12 -11.48 -3.32
C LEU A 69 -31.22 -11.40 -4.87
N ASP A 70 -30.65 -10.38 -5.51
CA ASP A 70 -30.62 -10.26 -6.97
C ASP A 70 -29.92 -11.46 -7.64
N ASN A 71 -28.86 -12.01 -7.03
CA ASN A 71 -28.21 -13.23 -7.51
C ASN A 71 -29.11 -14.47 -7.38
N LEU A 72 -29.81 -14.62 -6.25
CA LEU A 72 -30.78 -15.70 -6.03
C LEU A 72 -31.90 -15.65 -7.08
N ILE A 73 -32.45 -14.46 -7.33
CA ILE A 73 -33.47 -14.22 -8.35
C ILE A 73 -32.98 -14.63 -9.74
N ASN A 74 -31.77 -14.23 -10.12
CA ASN A 74 -31.17 -14.60 -11.41
C ASN A 74 -30.92 -16.11 -11.54
N ASP A 75 -30.47 -16.79 -10.48
CA ASP A 75 -30.30 -18.24 -10.48
C ASP A 75 -31.65 -18.97 -10.61
N ILE A 76 -32.72 -18.49 -9.94
CA ILE A 76 -34.09 -19.03 -10.10
C ILE A 76 -34.61 -18.83 -11.54
N LYS A 77 -34.46 -17.63 -12.12
CA LYS A 77 -34.90 -17.36 -13.52
C LYS A 77 -34.15 -18.26 -14.52
N ARG A 78 -32.85 -18.46 -14.33
CA ARG A 78 -32.04 -19.40 -15.15
C ARG A 78 -32.47 -20.84 -14.96
N HIS A 79 -32.73 -21.27 -13.72
CA HIS A 79 -33.20 -22.63 -13.44
C HIS A 79 -34.54 -22.91 -14.14
N ARG A 80 -35.50 -21.99 -14.03
CA ARG A 80 -36.80 -22.09 -14.70
C ARG A 80 -36.68 -22.13 -16.22
N LYS A 81 -35.78 -21.32 -16.83
CA LYS A 81 -35.46 -21.39 -18.27
C LYS A 81 -34.94 -22.77 -18.69
N LEU A 82 -34.16 -23.44 -17.84
CA LEU A 82 -33.55 -24.74 -18.09
C LEU A 82 -34.48 -25.94 -17.81
N GLY A 83 -35.72 -25.70 -17.37
CA GLY A 83 -36.64 -26.71 -16.90
C GLY A 83 -36.77 -27.93 -17.83
N ILE A 84 -36.87 -29.12 -17.22
CA ILE A 84 -37.05 -30.43 -17.89
C ILE A 84 -35.75 -31.05 -18.47
N HIS A 85 -34.60 -30.89 -17.80
CA HIS A 85 -33.44 -31.79 -18.00
C HIS A 85 -33.20 -32.68 -16.78
N ASP A 86 -33.30 -34.00 -16.92
CA ASP A 86 -33.28 -34.93 -15.77
C ASP A 86 -31.96 -34.97 -14.99
N ASN A 87 -30.85 -34.58 -15.63
CA ASN A 87 -29.54 -34.48 -15.00
C ASN A 87 -29.21 -33.06 -14.48
N ILE A 88 -30.17 -32.12 -14.45
CA ILE A 88 -30.10 -30.89 -13.66
C ILE A 88 -30.83 -31.13 -12.33
N LEU A 89 -30.30 -30.59 -11.22
CA LEU A 89 -30.92 -30.70 -9.90
C LEU A 89 -32.28 -29.97 -9.88
N LYS A 90 -33.37 -30.65 -9.54
CA LYS A 90 -34.71 -30.03 -9.56
C LYS A 90 -34.89 -29.04 -8.40
N PHE A 91 -35.44 -27.87 -8.70
CA PHE A 91 -35.92 -26.87 -7.74
C PHE A 91 -37.42 -27.10 -7.51
N TYR A 92 -37.88 -27.00 -6.27
CA TYR A 92 -39.29 -27.16 -5.92
C TYR A 92 -39.93 -25.89 -5.38
N GLY A 93 -39.16 -24.95 -4.82
CA GLY A 93 -39.69 -23.71 -4.27
C GLY A 93 -38.79 -23.09 -3.21
N ILE A 94 -39.33 -22.12 -2.48
CA ILE A 94 -38.69 -21.45 -1.34
C ILE A 94 -39.50 -21.73 -0.06
N SER A 95 -38.85 -21.70 1.09
CA SER A 95 -39.49 -21.62 2.41
C SER A 95 -38.79 -20.55 3.27
N LYS A 96 -39.40 -20.15 4.40
CA LYS A 96 -38.84 -19.20 5.36
C LYS A 96 -38.84 -19.83 6.76
N GLN A 97 -37.72 -19.79 7.46
CA GLN A 97 -37.57 -20.40 8.79
C GLN A 97 -38.19 -19.49 9.87
N GLU A 98 -39.09 -20.05 10.68
CA GLU A 98 -39.93 -19.31 11.64
C GLU A 98 -39.13 -18.57 12.75
N ASN A 99 -37.89 -19.01 13.05
CA ASN A 99 -37.11 -18.48 14.19
C ASN A 99 -35.90 -17.60 13.81
N THR A 100 -35.47 -17.59 12.55
CA THR A 100 -34.23 -16.88 12.13
C THR A 100 -34.47 -15.86 11.01
N ASN A 101 -35.70 -15.76 10.49
CA ASN A 101 -36.06 -14.98 9.31
C ASN A 101 -35.36 -15.39 8.00
N ASP A 102 -34.50 -16.43 8.02
CA ASP A 102 -33.78 -16.93 6.85
C ASP A 102 -34.70 -17.58 5.80
N TYR A 103 -34.32 -17.43 4.53
CA TYR A 103 -34.96 -18.12 3.41
C TYR A 103 -34.19 -19.39 3.03
N MET A 104 -34.93 -20.43 2.67
CA MET A 104 -34.40 -21.73 2.25
C MET A 104 -34.82 -22.06 0.82
N ILE A 105 -33.88 -22.48 -0.02
CA ILE A 105 -34.21 -23.13 -1.30
C ILE A 105 -34.57 -24.59 -1.06
N ILE A 106 -35.69 -25.04 -1.63
CA ILE A 106 -36.12 -26.44 -1.65
C ILE A 106 -35.63 -27.11 -2.93
N LEU A 107 -34.77 -28.11 -2.79
CA LEU A 107 -34.10 -28.84 -3.87
C LEU A 107 -34.41 -30.35 -3.83
N GLU A 108 -34.14 -31.02 -4.95
CA GLU A 108 -34.12 -32.48 -5.07
C GLU A 108 -33.08 -33.10 -4.13
N TYR A 109 -33.50 -34.03 -3.27
CA TYR A 109 -32.58 -34.75 -2.39
C TYR A 109 -31.77 -35.78 -3.17
N THR A 110 -30.44 -35.77 -3.01
CA THR A 110 -29.52 -36.69 -3.68
C THR A 110 -28.89 -37.64 -2.67
N ASN A 111 -29.17 -38.94 -2.81
CA ASN A 111 -28.84 -39.96 -1.79
C ASN A 111 -27.37 -40.38 -1.74
N ASN A 112 -26.58 -40.11 -2.78
CA ASN A 112 -25.17 -40.49 -2.87
C ASN A 112 -24.20 -39.29 -2.69
N GLY A 113 -24.70 -38.13 -2.27
CA GLY A 113 -23.91 -36.92 -2.06
C GLY A 113 -23.30 -36.36 -3.34
N TYR A 114 -22.18 -35.64 -3.21
CA TYR A 114 -21.45 -35.08 -4.35
C TYR A 114 -20.41 -36.03 -4.94
N LEU A 115 -20.07 -35.83 -6.21
CA LEU A 115 -19.26 -36.72 -7.04
C LEU A 115 -17.94 -37.12 -6.38
N ARG A 116 -17.24 -36.19 -5.70
CA ARG A 116 -15.98 -36.52 -5.00
C ARG A 116 -16.18 -37.49 -3.84
N GLN A 117 -17.28 -37.41 -3.10
CA GLN A 117 -17.62 -38.34 -2.02
C GLN A 117 -18.05 -39.69 -2.59
N TYR A 118 -18.94 -39.69 -3.60
CA TYR A 118 -19.38 -40.91 -4.28
C TYR A 118 -18.21 -41.70 -4.87
N LEU A 119 -17.28 -41.01 -5.56
CA LEU A 119 -16.07 -41.63 -6.10
C LEU A 119 -15.17 -42.19 -4.98
N LYS A 120 -14.91 -41.46 -3.89
CA LYS A 120 -14.11 -41.97 -2.76
C LYS A 120 -14.64 -43.31 -2.23
N THR A 121 -15.95 -43.43 -2.07
CA THR A 121 -16.58 -44.63 -1.48
C THR A 121 -16.75 -45.78 -2.48
N ASN A 122 -16.97 -45.48 -3.77
CA ASN A 122 -17.32 -46.49 -4.78
C ASN A 122 -16.27 -46.72 -5.88
N PHE A 123 -15.08 -46.10 -5.82
CA PHE A 123 -14.07 -46.16 -6.90
C PHE A 123 -13.70 -47.57 -7.37
N GLN A 124 -13.64 -48.52 -6.42
CA GLN A 124 -13.31 -49.93 -6.66
C GLN A 124 -14.49 -50.74 -7.24
N LYS A 125 -15.73 -50.30 -7.03
CA LYS A 125 -16.94 -50.92 -7.59
C LYS A 125 -17.27 -50.42 -8.99
N LEU A 126 -16.81 -49.21 -9.33
CA LEU A 126 -17.03 -48.58 -10.63
C LEU A 126 -16.05 -49.14 -11.68
N ASP A 127 -16.57 -49.87 -12.66
CA ASP A 127 -15.82 -50.24 -13.86
C ASP A 127 -15.56 -49.03 -14.78
N TRP A 128 -14.82 -49.24 -15.87
CA TRP A 128 -14.55 -48.17 -16.83
C TRP A 128 -15.80 -47.72 -17.61
N ASN A 129 -16.80 -48.59 -17.81
CA ASN A 129 -18.04 -48.21 -18.49
C ASN A 129 -18.88 -47.25 -17.63
N ALA A 130 -19.03 -47.52 -16.33
CA ALA A 130 -19.69 -46.64 -15.38
C ALA A 130 -18.98 -45.28 -15.29
N LYS A 131 -17.63 -45.27 -15.23
CA LYS A 131 -16.82 -44.04 -15.25
C LYS A 131 -17.01 -43.23 -16.54
N LEU A 132 -17.00 -43.89 -17.70
CA LEU A 132 -17.26 -43.27 -19.00
C LEU A 132 -18.71 -42.76 -19.12
N ASN A 133 -19.69 -43.47 -18.57
CA ASN A 133 -21.09 -43.05 -18.59
C ASN A 133 -21.33 -41.83 -17.68
N LEU A 134 -20.69 -41.75 -16.51
CA LEU A 134 -20.69 -40.54 -15.68
C LEU A 134 -20.09 -39.34 -16.46
N ALA A 135 -18.93 -39.52 -17.10
CA ALA A 135 -18.29 -38.46 -17.89
C ALA A 135 -19.15 -38.01 -19.09
N LYS A 136 -19.73 -38.94 -19.86
CA LYS A 136 -20.66 -38.65 -20.97
C LYS A 136 -21.86 -37.83 -20.50
N ARG A 137 -22.43 -38.16 -19.35
CA ARG A 137 -23.59 -37.43 -18.81
C ARG A 137 -23.22 -36.02 -18.36
N ILE A 138 -22.05 -35.83 -17.75
CA ILE A 138 -21.55 -34.49 -17.40
C ILE A 138 -21.40 -33.66 -18.69
N ALA A 139 -20.78 -34.22 -19.73
CA ALA A 139 -20.66 -33.56 -21.02
C ALA A 139 -22.02 -33.23 -21.66
N ASN A 140 -23.00 -34.14 -21.59
CA ASN A 140 -24.36 -33.91 -22.13
C ASN A 140 -25.10 -32.78 -21.40
N VAL A 141 -25.00 -32.71 -20.05
CA VAL A 141 -25.61 -31.59 -19.30
C VAL A 141 -24.93 -30.27 -19.65
N LEU A 142 -23.60 -30.24 -19.76
CA LEU A 142 -22.88 -29.03 -20.17
C LEU A 142 -23.26 -28.60 -21.59
N MET A 143 -23.39 -29.55 -22.51
CA MET A 143 -23.88 -29.28 -23.86
C MET A 143 -25.29 -28.70 -23.86
N TYR A 144 -26.21 -29.23 -23.02
CA TYR A 144 -27.56 -28.69 -22.85
C TYR A 144 -27.57 -27.28 -22.21
N LEU A 145 -26.71 -27.02 -21.22
CA LEU A 145 -26.54 -25.67 -20.66
C LEU A 145 -26.05 -24.69 -21.73
N HIS A 146 -25.00 -25.07 -22.47
CA HIS A 146 -24.43 -24.25 -23.53
C HIS A 146 -25.42 -24.00 -24.68
N SER A 147 -26.26 -24.98 -25.06
CA SER A 147 -27.31 -24.79 -26.06
C SER A 147 -28.46 -23.87 -25.61
N ASN A 148 -28.52 -23.53 -24.32
CA ASN A 148 -29.47 -22.58 -23.74
C ASN A 148 -28.81 -21.22 -23.39
N ASP A 149 -27.60 -20.98 -23.89
CA ASP A 149 -26.72 -19.83 -23.60
C ASP A 149 -26.33 -19.68 -22.11
N ILE A 150 -26.35 -20.78 -21.36
CA ILE A 150 -26.00 -20.78 -19.94
C ILE A 150 -24.64 -21.45 -19.75
N THR A 151 -23.70 -20.71 -19.18
CA THR A 151 -22.39 -21.23 -18.76
C THR A 151 -22.41 -21.50 -17.26
N HIS A 152 -21.94 -22.67 -16.84
CA HIS A 152 -22.01 -23.06 -15.42
C HIS A 152 -21.06 -22.25 -14.53
N GLY A 153 -19.97 -21.68 -15.07
CA GLY A 153 -19.04 -20.78 -14.35
C GLY A 153 -18.16 -21.43 -13.25
N ARG A 154 -18.68 -22.40 -12.49
CA ARG A 154 -17.99 -23.12 -11.40
C ARG A 154 -18.23 -24.63 -11.44
N LEU A 155 -17.88 -25.28 -12.55
CA LEU A 155 -18.00 -26.75 -12.65
C LEU A 155 -16.90 -27.41 -11.80
N ASN A 156 -17.28 -28.01 -10.68
CA ASN A 156 -16.40 -28.77 -9.81
C ASN A 156 -17.08 -30.06 -9.32
N SER A 157 -16.35 -30.90 -8.58
CA SER A 157 -16.85 -32.18 -8.07
C SER A 157 -17.83 -32.09 -6.89
N GLU A 158 -18.17 -30.88 -6.45
CA GLU A 158 -19.10 -30.58 -5.34
C GLU A 158 -20.47 -30.16 -5.90
N ASN A 159 -20.48 -29.41 -7.01
CA ASN A 159 -21.68 -29.03 -7.75
C ASN A 159 -22.27 -30.17 -8.60
N ILE A 160 -21.55 -31.29 -8.77
CA ILE A 160 -22.08 -32.50 -9.41
C ILE A 160 -22.53 -33.46 -8.29
N LEU A 161 -23.84 -33.56 -8.08
CA LEU A 161 -24.45 -34.49 -7.12
C LEU A 161 -24.77 -35.83 -7.80
N ILE A 162 -24.92 -36.89 -6.99
CA ILE A 162 -25.25 -38.24 -7.45
C ILE A 162 -26.55 -38.71 -6.76
N HIS A 163 -27.51 -39.15 -7.56
CA HIS A 163 -28.79 -39.70 -7.13
C HIS A 163 -29.07 -40.98 -7.94
N ASP A 164 -29.13 -42.13 -7.27
CA ASP A 164 -29.31 -43.46 -7.90
C ASP A 164 -28.39 -43.70 -9.11
N GLU A 165 -27.08 -43.49 -8.90
CA GLU A 165 -26.02 -43.58 -9.94
C GLU A 165 -26.16 -42.57 -11.12
N ASN A 166 -27.16 -41.70 -11.08
CA ASN A 166 -27.36 -40.60 -12.02
C ASN A 166 -26.74 -39.31 -11.51
N ILE A 167 -26.17 -38.50 -12.41
CA ILE A 167 -25.67 -37.16 -12.02
C ILE A 167 -26.83 -36.16 -11.88
N LYS A 168 -26.66 -35.18 -11.00
CA LYS A 168 -27.54 -34.02 -10.84
C LYS A 168 -26.66 -32.78 -10.69
N LEU A 169 -26.63 -31.93 -11.71
CA LEU A 169 -25.82 -30.72 -11.69
C LEU A 169 -26.56 -29.61 -10.92
N ASN A 170 -25.96 -29.12 -9.84
CA ASN A 170 -26.47 -27.98 -9.07
C ASN A 170 -26.07 -26.66 -9.75
N ILE A 171 -27.07 -25.86 -10.10
CA ILE A 171 -26.89 -24.55 -10.75
C ILE A 171 -27.22 -23.35 -9.84
N PHE A 172 -27.45 -23.56 -8.53
CA PHE A 172 -27.70 -22.48 -7.57
C PHE A 172 -26.46 -22.12 -6.74
N GLY A 173 -26.23 -20.82 -6.58
CA GLY A 173 -25.10 -20.24 -5.83
C GLY A 173 -23.93 -19.83 -6.73
N LEU A 174 -24.21 -19.45 -7.98
CA LEU A 174 -23.18 -19.27 -9.02
C LEU A 174 -22.76 -17.79 -9.21
N THR A 175 -22.06 -17.22 -8.22
CA THR A 175 -21.47 -15.88 -8.36
C THR A 175 -20.20 -15.88 -9.23
N LYS A 176 -20.36 -15.75 -10.56
CA LYS A 176 -19.59 -14.79 -11.38
C LYS A 176 -20.02 -14.81 -12.86
N ILE A 177 -20.35 -13.61 -13.34
CA ILE A 177 -19.79 -12.95 -14.53
C ILE A 177 -19.28 -13.90 -15.64
N MET A 178 -19.97 -13.88 -16.78
CA MET A 178 -19.50 -14.43 -18.05
C MET A 178 -18.13 -13.81 -18.42
N PRO A 179 -17.06 -14.61 -18.56
CA PRO A 179 -15.71 -14.12 -18.89
C PRO A 179 -15.67 -13.24 -20.14
N GLU A 180 -14.73 -12.27 -20.18
CA GLU A 180 -14.61 -11.31 -21.28
C GLU A 180 -14.39 -11.99 -22.65
N SER A 181 -13.62 -13.10 -22.67
CA SER A 181 -13.38 -13.97 -23.83
C SER A 181 -14.60 -14.76 -24.32
N LEU A 182 -15.72 -14.69 -23.59
CA LEU A 182 -17.03 -15.22 -24.00
C LEU A 182 -17.98 -14.09 -24.45
N ARG A 183 -17.85 -12.85 -23.94
CA ARG A 183 -18.65 -11.70 -24.43
C ARG A 183 -18.35 -11.39 -25.91
N HIS A 184 -17.06 -11.33 -26.27
CA HIS A 184 -16.64 -11.17 -27.68
C HIS A 184 -17.04 -12.36 -28.57
N ARG A 185 -17.40 -13.50 -27.97
CA ARG A 185 -17.87 -14.71 -28.69
C ARG A 185 -19.40 -14.77 -28.84
N LYS A 186 -20.15 -13.95 -28.09
CA LYS A 186 -21.62 -13.83 -28.16
C LYS A 186 -22.02 -12.70 -29.13
N LEU A 187 -21.23 -11.62 -29.17
CA LEU A 187 -21.34 -10.62 -30.21
C LEU A 187 -20.80 -11.23 -31.53
N GLY A 188 -21.57 -11.16 -32.61
CA GLY A 188 -21.06 -11.47 -33.94
C GLY A 188 -19.95 -10.48 -34.36
N ILE A 189 -19.21 -10.82 -35.42
CA ILE A 189 -18.20 -9.92 -36.01
C ILE A 189 -18.91 -8.65 -36.48
N HIS A 190 -18.73 -7.56 -35.74
CA HIS A 190 -19.29 -6.24 -36.05
C HIS A 190 -18.12 -5.28 -36.29
N ASP A 191 -18.03 -4.68 -37.47
CA ASP A 191 -16.84 -3.95 -37.90
C ASP A 191 -16.49 -2.74 -37.04
N ASN A 192 -17.47 -2.15 -36.33
CA ASN A 192 -17.27 -1.05 -35.39
C ASN A 192 -17.07 -1.48 -33.92
N ILE A 193 -16.86 -2.76 -33.65
CA ILE A 193 -16.36 -3.25 -32.35
C ILE A 193 -14.87 -3.61 -32.52
N LEU A 194 -14.05 -3.28 -31.54
CA LEU A 194 -12.63 -3.61 -31.55
C LEU A 194 -12.43 -5.14 -31.57
N LYS A 195 -11.72 -5.67 -32.56
CA LYS A 195 -11.48 -7.14 -32.65
C LYS A 195 -10.47 -7.59 -31.59
N PHE A 196 -10.71 -8.78 -31.05
CA PHE A 196 -9.79 -9.47 -30.14
C PHE A 196 -9.21 -10.69 -30.84
N TYR A 197 -7.88 -10.79 -30.87
CA TYR A 197 -7.16 -11.86 -31.55
C TYR A 197 -6.71 -12.98 -30.61
N GLY A 198 -6.55 -12.70 -29.31
CA GLY A 198 -6.17 -13.71 -28.33
C GLY A 198 -5.58 -13.15 -27.05
N ILE A 199 -5.01 -14.04 -26.24
CA ILE A 199 -4.25 -13.71 -25.03
C ILE A 199 -2.85 -14.29 -25.20
N SER A 200 -1.83 -13.48 -24.90
CA SER A 200 -0.45 -13.94 -24.73
C SER A 200 -0.07 -13.97 -23.26
N LYS A 201 1.07 -14.55 -22.92
CA LYS A 201 1.62 -14.57 -21.57
C LYS A 201 3.05 -14.06 -21.58
N GLN A 202 3.37 -13.12 -20.69
CA GLN A 202 4.72 -12.59 -20.54
C GLN A 202 5.56 -13.55 -19.69
N GLU A 203 6.64 -14.08 -20.25
CA GLU A 203 7.45 -15.12 -19.59
C GLU A 203 8.12 -14.63 -18.29
N ASN A 204 8.46 -13.32 -18.22
CA ASN A 204 9.23 -12.75 -17.12
C ASN A 204 8.39 -12.29 -15.92
N THR A 205 7.13 -11.90 -16.13
CA THR A 205 6.25 -11.39 -15.06
C THR A 205 5.09 -12.33 -14.73
N ASN A 206 4.91 -13.40 -15.53
CA ASN A 206 3.78 -14.33 -15.46
C ASN A 206 2.42 -13.72 -15.87
N ASP A 207 2.38 -12.44 -16.26
CA ASP A 207 1.17 -11.71 -16.63
C ASP A 207 0.57 -12.15 -17.97
N TYR A 208 -0.73 -11.91 -18.13
CA TYR A 208 -1.45 -12.18 -19.38
C TYR A 208 -1.71 -10.87 -20.13
N MET A 209 -1.25 -10.81 -21.39
CA MET A 209 -1.52 -9.69 -22.30
C MET A 209 -2.73 -9.98 -23.19
N ILE A 210 -3.57 -8.99 -23.45
CA ILE A 210 -4.69 -9.09 -24.39
C ILE A 210 -4.22 -8.60 -25.77
N ILE A 211 -4.38 -9.42 -26.81
CA ILE A 211 -4.04 -9.08 -28.19
C ILE A 211 -5.29 -8.53 -28.90
N LEU A 212 -5.24 -7.25 -29.30
CA LEU A 212 -6.34 -6.50 -29.90
C LEU A 212 -6.00 -5.99 -31.31
N GLU A 213 -7.03 -5.56 -32.05
CA GLU A 213 -6.89 -4.80 -33.29
C GLU A 213 -6.20 -3.45 -33.04
N TYR A 214 -5.18 -3.13 -33.84
CA TYR A 214 -4.50 -1.84 -33.78
C TYR A 214 -5.31 -0.76 -34.50
N THR A 215 -5.36 0.45 -33.93
CA THR A 215 -6.12 1.59 -34.46
C THR A 215 -5.20 2.79 -34.64
N ASN A 216 -5.07 3.31 -35.86
CA ASN A 216 -4.04 4.28 -36.23
C ASN A 216 -4.34 5.75 -35.89
N ASN A 217 -5.58 6.11 -35.57
CA ASN A 217 -5.97 7.51 -35.30
C ASN A 217 -6.32 7.79 -33.83
N GLY A 218 -5.87 6.92 -32.91
CA GLY A 218 -6.08 7.08 -31.46
C GLY A 218 -7.54 6.93 -31.03
N TYR A 219 -7.91 7.61 -29.94
CA TYR A 219 -9.28 7.64 -29.40
C TYR A 219 -10.03 8.93 -29.79
N LEU A 220 -11.36 8.91 -29.69
CA LEU A 220 -12.26 9.93 -30.23
C LEU A 220 -11.88 11.36 -29.82
N ARG A 221 -11.55 11.59 -28.54
CA ARG A 221 -11.14 12.93 -28.06
C ARG A 221 -9.84 13.42 -28.71
N GLN A 222 -8.84 12.55 -28.86
CA GLN A 222 -7.59 12.88 -29.55
C GLN A 222 -7.83 13.17 -31.03
N TYR A 223 -8.69 12.37 -31.67
CA TYR A 223 -9.08 12.54 -33.07
C TYR A 223 -9.79 13.88 -33.31
N LEU A 224 -10.76 14.22 -32.45
CA LEU A 224 -11.47 15.51 -32.47
C LEU A 224 -10.47 16.66 -32.29
N LYS A 225 -9.66 16.67 -31.23
CA LYS A 225 -8.66 17.73 -30.97
C LYS A 225 -7.71 17.98 -32.16
N THR A 226 -7.39 16.95 -32.93
CA THR A 226 -6.47 17.04 -34.08
C THR A 226 -7.15 17.41 -35.40
N ASN A 227 -8.43 17.03 -35.59
CA ASN A 227 -9.11 17.13 -36.88
C ASN A 227 -10.39 17.96 -36.89
N PHE A 228 -10.83 18.54 -35.76
CA PHE A 228 -12.11 19.24 -35.65
C PHE A 228 -12.37 20.30 -36.73
N GLN A 229 -11.35 21.09 -37.08
CA GLN A 229 -11.44 22.12 -38.14
C GLN A 229 -11.65 21.54 -39.56
N LYS A 230 -11.31 20.26 -39.77
CA LYS A 230 -11.51 19.53 -41.04
C LYS A 230 -12.85 18.78 -41.09
N LEU A 231 -13.53 18.63 -39.95
CA LEU A 231 -14.80 17.91 -39.86
C LEU A 231 -15.96 18.86 -40.11
N ASP A 232 -16.56 18.76 -41.31
CA ASP A 232 -17.83 19.41 -41.60
C ASP A 232 -18.97 18.79 -40.77
N TRP A 233 -20.15 19.41 -40.81
CA TRP A 233 -21.30 18.91 -40.07
C TRP A 233 -21.74 17.51 -40.52
N ASN A 234 -21.54 17.14 -41.80
CA ASN A 234 -21.88 15.80 -42.28
C ASN A 234 -20.95 14.73 -41.69
N ALA A 235 -19.64 14.99 -41.62
CA ALA A 235 -18.67 14.12 -40.98
C ALA A 235 -18.99 13.95 -39.48
N LYS A 236 -19.31 15.04 -38.77
CA LYS A 236 -19.74 15.01 -37.35
C LYS A 236 -21.01 14.18 -37.15
N LEU A 237 -22.04 14.41 -37.98
CA LEU A 237 -23.30 13.66 -37.90
C LEU A 237 -23.11 12.17 -38.24
N ASN A 238 -22.25 11.84 -39.20
CA ASN A 238 -21.91 10.45 -39.53
C ASN A 238 -21.15 9.77 -38.38
N LEU A 239 -20.25 10.47 -37.71
CA LEU A 239 -19.55 9.96 -36.53
C LEU A 239 -20.53 9.63 -35.39
N ALA A 240 -21.44 10.56 -35.08
CA ALA A 240 -22.52 10.38 -34.12
C ALA A 240 -23.44 9.19 -34.45
N LYS A 241 -23.92 9.09 -35.70
CA LYS A 241 -24.76 7.97 -36.18
C LYS A 241 -24.09 6.61 -35.98
N ARG A 242 -22.79 6.51 -36.24
CA ARG A 242 -22.05 5.25 -36.10
C ARG A 242 -21.90 4.83 -34.64
N ILE A 243 -21.62 5.78 -33.74
CA ILE A 243 -21.54 5.52 -32.29
C ILE A 243 -22.91 5.07 -31.75
N ALA A 244 -23.98 5.74 -32.16
CA ALA A 244 -25.35 5.33 -31.79
C ALA A 244 -25.69 3.93 -32.34
N ASN A 245 -25.35 3.62 -33.59
CA ASN A 245 -25.60 2.31 -34.21
C ASN A 245 -24.88 1.16 -33.49
N VAL A 246 -23.61 1.30 -33.12
CA VAL A 246 -22.89 0.24 -32.38
C VAL A 246 -23.45 0.10 -30.95
N LEU A 247 -23.90 1.19 -30.32
CA LEU A 247 -24.56 1.12 -29.02
C LEU A 247 -25.95 0.44 -29.12
N MET A 248 -26.72 0.71 -30.18
CA MET A 248 -27.97 -0.01 -30.47
C MET A 248 -27.71 -1.50 -30.64
N TYR A 249 -26.66 -1.88 -31.39
CA TYR A 249 -26.29 -3.29 -31.55
C TYR A 249 -25.98 -3.95 -30.20
N LEU A 250 -25.29 -3.28 -29.26
CA LEU A 250 -25.10 -3.79 -27.90
C LEU A 250 -26.44 -3.89 -27.14
N HIS A 251 -27.25 -2.83 -27.15
CA HIS A 251 -28.52 -2.76 -26.42
C HIS A 251 -29.56 -3.77 -26.93
N SER A 252 -29.58 -4.07 -28.23
CA SER A 252 -30.43 -5.11 -28.86
C SER A 252 -29.97 -6.53 -28.53
N ASN A 253 -28.72 -6.71 -28.08
CA ASN A 253 -28.19 -7.98 -27.56
C ASN A 253 -28.25 -8.06 -26.02
N ASP A 254 -29.00 -7.17 -25.38
CA ASP A 254 -29.10 -6.96 -23.92
C ASP A 254 -27.75 -6.74 -23.22
N ILE A 255 -26.84 -6.05 -23.90
CA ILE A 255 -25.53 -5.65 -23.37
C ILE A 255 -25.55 -4.13 -23.12
N THR A 256 -25.56 -3.75 -21.84
CA THR A 256 -25.23 -2.40 -21.39
C THR A 256 -23.71 -2.23 -21.41
N HIS A 257 -23.20 -1.10 -21.90
CA HIS A 257 -21.77 -0.79 -21.93
C HIS A 257 -21.26 -0.38 -20.53
N GLY A 258 -21.97 0.51 -19.84
CA GLY A 258 -21.75 0.89 -18.44
C GLY A 258 -20.53 1.79 -18.16
N ARG A 259 -19.64 1.97 -19.13
CA ARG A 259 -18.47 2.87 -19.09
C ARG A 259 -18.26 3.60 -20.43
N LEU A 260 -19.34 4.00 -21.10
CA LEU A 260 -19.23 4.68 -22.39
C LEU A 260 -18.63 6.09 -22.19
N ASN A 261 -17.57 6.40 -22.93
CA ASN A 261 -16.85 7.68 -22.93
C ASN A 261 -16.04 7.80 -24.24
N SER A 262 -15.40 8.94 -24.50
CA SER A 262 -14.61 9.15 -25.72
C SER A 262 -13.24 8.46 -25.74
N GLU A 263 -12.75 7.95 -24.61
CA GLU A 263 -11.54 7.12 -24.53
C GLU A 263 -11.78 5.70 -25.03
N ASN A 264 -12.98 5.16 -24.78
CA ASN A 264 -13.39 3.81 -25.21
C ASN A 264 -13.86 3.75 -26.68
N ILE A 265 -13.84 4.88 -27.42
CA ILE A 265 -14.16 4.93 -28.85
C ILE A 265 -12.86 5.20 -29.61
N LEU A 266 -12.30 4.16 -30.23
CA LEU A 266 -11.08 4.26 -31.03
C LEU A 266 -11.40 4.60 -32.49
N ILE A 267 -10.48 5.24 -33.20
CA ILE A 267 -10.60 5.59 -34.62
C ILE A 267 -9.53 4.86 -35.43
N HIS A 268 -9.95 4.18 -36.50
CA HIS A 268 -9.08 3.51 -37.45
C HIS A 268 -9.56 3.81 -38.87
N ASP A 269 -8.72 4.46 -39.69
CA ASP A 269 -9.06 4.86 -41.07
C ASP A 269 -10.44 5.56 -41.17
N GLU A 270 -10.65 6.60 -40.35
CA GLU A 270 -11.91 7.35 -40.21
C GLU A 270 -13.12 6.53 -39.73
N ASN A 271 -12.92 5.26 -39.36
CA ASN A 271 -13.94 4.37 -38.85
C ASN A 271 -13.86 4.20 -37.32
N ILE A 272 -15.00 4.23 -36.63
CA ILE A 272 -15.04 3.96 -35.19
C ILE A 272 -14.84 2.47 -34.87
N LYS A 273 -14.21 2.22 -33.72
CA LYS A 273 -13.96 0.93 -33.08
C LYS A 273 -14.25 1.06 -31.58
N LEU A 274 -15.43 0.62 -31.15
CA LEU A 274 -15.81 0.63 -29.73
C LEU A 274 -15.02 -0.45 -28.97
N ASN A 275 -14.25 -0.02 -27.96
CA ASN A 275 -13.57 -0.90 -27.04
C ASN A 275 -14.54 -1.43 -25.98
N ILE A 276 -14.73 -2.74 -25.93
CA ILE A 276 -15.60 -3.44 -24.97
C ILE A 276 -14.81 -4.25 -23.91
N PHE A 277 -13.48 -4.11 -23.88
CA PHE A 277 -12.57 -4.80 -22.95
C PHE A 277 -12.27 -3.91 -21.74
N GLY A 278 -12.09 -4.50 -20.55
CA GLY A 278 -11.97 -3.76 -19.28
C GLY A 278 -13.31 -3.41 -18.61
N LEU A 279 -14.39 -4.12 -18.99
CA LEU A 279 -15.76 -3.91 -18.48
C LEU A 279 -16.14 -4.82 -17.30
N THR A 280 -15.28 -5.75 -16.85
CA THR A 280 -15.63 -6.65 -15.74
C THR A 280 -15.23 -6.13 -14.35
N LYS A 281 -16.23 -6.01 -13.46
CA LYS A 281 -16.03 -5.84 -12.02
C LYS A 281 -15.25 -7.03 -11.44
N ILE A 282 -13.97 -6.84 -11.13
CA ILE A 282 -13.26 -7.60 -10.10
C ILE A 282 -12.62 -6.59 -9.13
N MET A 283 -13.45 -6.00 -8.27
CA MET A 283 -13.01 -5.39 -7.02
C MET A 283 -13.97 -5.84 -5.91
N PRO A 284 -13.46 -6.30 -4.75
CA PRO A 284 -14.26 -6.41 -3.53
C PRO A 284 -14.85 -5.04 -3.15
N GLU A 285 -15.99 -5.03 -2.48
CA GLU A 285 -16.69 -3.80 -2.07
C GLU A 285 -15.77 -2.86 -1.26
N SER A 286 -14.87 -3.46 -0.44
CA SER A 286 -13.88 -2.77 0.39
C SER A 286 -12.73 -2.06 -0.36
N LEU A 287 -12.60 -2.23 -1.68
CA LEU A 287 -11.57 -1.53 -2.47
C LEU A 287 -12.17 -0.49 -3.43
N ARG A 288 -13.49 -0.29 -3.43
CA ARG A 288 -14.21 0.55 -4.39
C ARG A 288 -13.85 2.05 -4.30
N PHE A 289 -13.18 2.47 -3.23
CA PHE A 289 -12.63 3.83 -3.04
C PHE A 289 -11.14 3.96 -3.42
N LEU A 290 -10.42 2.84 -3.66
CA LEU A 290 -8.95 2.82 -3.82
C LEU A 290 -8.45 2.84 -5.26
N THR A 291 -9.32 2.81 -6.27
CA THR A 291 -8.97 3.36 -7.58
C THR A 291 -9.05 4.87 -7.51
N ASN A 292 -7.91 5.52 -7.31
CA ASN A 292 -7.80 6.98 -7.49
C ASN A 292 -8.35 7.39 -8.87
N THR A 293 -8.90 8.61 -8.91
CA THR A 293 -9.68 9.19 -10.02
C THR A 293 -10.96 8.43 -10.36
N ILE A 294 -12.09 9.09 -10.07
CA ILE A 294 -13.40 8.75 -10.61
C ILE A 294 -13.26 8.71 -12.15
N GLY A 295 -13.47 7.54 -12.77
CA GLY A 295 -13.45 7.42 -14.24
C GLY A 295 -14.41 8.43 -14.87
N PRO A 296 -14.09 9.01 -16.04
CA PRO A 296 -14.34 10.42 -16.35
C PRO A 296 -15.76 10.85 -15.96
N ILE A 297 -15.82 11.63 -14.86
CA ILE A 297 -17.02 11.97 -14.08
C ILE A 297 -18.12 12.53 -14.99
N GLN A 298 -17.69 13.31 -15.99
CA GLN A 298 -18.52 14.02 -16.94
C GLN A 298 -19.50 13.11 -17.70
N TYR A 299 -19.16 11.82 -17.88
CA TYR A 299 -20.00 10.85 -18.60
C TYR A 299 -20.85 9.97 -17.66
N ILE A 300 -20.75 10.15 -16.34
CA ILE A 300 -21.49 9.30 -15.39
C ILE A 300 -22.90 9.87 -15.17
N ASP A 301 -23.89 8.99 -15.33
CA ASP A 301 -25.29 9.23 -15.02
C ASP A 301 -25.48 9.78 -13.58
N PRO A 302 -26.05 10.99 -13.40
CA PRO A 302 -26.20 11.61 -12.08
C PRO A 302 -27.11 10.81 -11.15
N GLN A 303 -28.13 10.12 -11.66
CA GLN A 303 -28.99 9.29 -10.80
C GLN A 303 -28.24 8.09 -10.22
N TYR A 304 -27.20 7.60 -10.91
CA TYR A 304 -26.30 6.57 -10.40
C TYR A 304 -25.30 7.14 -9.37
N LEU A 305 -24.99 8.45 -9.43
CA LEU A 305 -24.15 9.15 -8.46
C LEU A 305 -24.91 9.52 -7.18
N GLU A 306 -26.17 9.96 -7.28
CA GLU A 306 -27.04 10.24 -6.14
C GLU A 306 -27.34 8.99 -5.32
N ASN A 307 -27.63 7.90 -6.02
CA ASN A 307 -28.14 6.66 -5.45
C ASN A 307 -27.07 5.55 -5.46
N PHE A 308 -25.84 5.91 -5.08
CA PHE A 308 -24.74 4.95 -4.94
C PHE A 308 -25.20 3.77 -4.07
N ASN A 309 -25.23 2.57 -4.69
CA ASN A 309 -25.58 1.25 -4.13
C ASN A 309 -27.03 0.78 -4.24
N THR A 310 -28.00 1.59 -4.69
CA THR A 310 -29.39 1.11 -4.89
C THR A 310 -29.77 0.86 -6.36
N ILE A 311 -29.11 1.54 -7.31
CA ILE A 311 -29.36 1.44 -8.76
C ILE A 311 -28.10 0.92 -9.50
N CYS A 312 -28.27 -0.07 -10.38
CA CYS A 312 -27.22 -0.51 -11.30
C CYS A 312 -27.27 0.29 -12.61
N LYS A 313 -26.09 0.60 -13.19
CA LYS A 313 -25.98 1.19 -14.52
C LYS A 313 -26.73 0.34 -15.55
N ASN A 314 -27.63 0.98 -16.30
CA ASN A 314 -28.55 0.35 -17.24
C ASN A 314 -28.43 1.00 -18.63
N LYS A 315 -29.29 0.60 -19.58
CA LYS A 315 -29.28 1.14 -20.95
C LYS A 315 -29.42 2.67 -20.97
N ASN A 316 -30.23 3.27 -20.09
CA ASN A 316 -30.44 4.71 -20.00
C ASN A 316 -29.24 5.45 -19.36
N SER A 317 -28.38 4.77 -18.62
CA SER A 317 -27.08 5.31 -18.20
C SER A 317 -26.10 5.41 -19.38
N ASP A 318 -26.13 4.47 -20.33
CA ASP A 318 -25.36 4.62 -21.58
C ASP A 318 -25.90 5.77 -22.45
N ILE A 319 -27.21 6.03 -22.44
CA ILE A 319 -27.81 7.19 -23.14
C ILE A 319 -27.30 8.50 -22.56
N PHE A 320 -27.19 8.62 -21.23
CA PHE A 320 -26.60 9.80 -20.60
C PHE A 320 -25.16 10.03 -21.08
N SER A 321 -24.33 8.98 -21.04
CA SER A 321 -22.95 9.04 -21.54
C SER A 321 -22.89 9.38 -23.04
N LEU A 322 -23.83 8.87 -23.84
CA LEU A 322 -23.95 9.20 -25.26
C LEU A 322 -24.28 10.68 -25.47
N GLY A 323 -25.15 11.29 -24.67
CA GLY A 323 -25.45 12.73 -24.73
C GLY A 323 -24.19 13.60 -24.56
N ILE A 324 -23.34 13.26 -23.59
CA ILE A 324 -22.07 13.96 -23.36
C ILE A 324 -21.10 13.78 -24.54
N ILE A 325 -21.06 12.59 -25.16
CA ILE A 325 -20.25 12.32 -26.37
C ILE A 325 -20.79 13.08 -27.60
N LEU A 326 -22.11 13.19 -27.75
CA LEU A 326 -22.73 13.95 -28.83
C LEU A 326 -22.39 15.44 -28.72
N TRP A 327 -22.37 15.99 -27.50
CA TRP A 327 -21.87 17.34 -27.22
C TRP A 327 -20.37 17.48 -27.49
N GLU A 328 -19.53 16.52 -27.10
CA GLU A 328 -18.08 16.54 -27.37
C GLU A 328 -17.79 16.53 -28.89
N ILE A 329 -18.62 15.87 -29.69
CA ILE A 329 -18.58 15.92 -31.16
C ILE A 329 -19.03 17.28 -31.73
N SER A 330 -19.94 17.99 -31.07
CA SER A 330 -20.39 19.32 -31.51
C SER A 330 -19.41 20.43 -31.13
N SER A 331 -18.81 20.36 -29.92
CA SER A 331 -17.86 21.35 -29.39
C SER A 331 -16.43 21.15 -29.87
N GLY A 332 -15.96 19.90 -29.95
CA GLY A 332 -14.55 19.56 -30.13
C GLY A 332 -13.70 19.72 -28.86
N SER A 333 -14.31 20.17 -27.76
CA SER A 333 -13.69 20.43 -26.46
C SER A 333 -13.91 19.25 -25.50
N SER A 334 -13.07 19.13 -24.47
CA SER A 334 -13.37 18.21 -23.37
C SER A 334 -14.61 18.69 -22.60
N PRO A 335 -15.52 17.78 -22.20
CA PRO A 335 -16.57 18.12 -21.25
C PRO A 335 -15.99 18.71 -19.96
N PHE A 336 -16.58 19.82 -19.53
CA PHE A 336 -16.25 20.65 -18.38
C PHE A 336 -14.81 21.19 -18.37
N GLU A 337 -14.21 21.45 -19.55
CA GLU A 337 -12.82 21.93 -19.68
C GLU A 337 -12.56 23.32 -19.09
N MET A 338 -13.58 24.19 -19.01
CA MET A 338 -13.46 25.54 -18.44
C MET A 338 -13.72 25.59 -16.92
N GLU A 339 -13.97 24.45 -16.28
CA GLU A 339 -14.26 24.36 -14.84
C GLU A 339 -12.98 24.09 -14.03
N SER A 340 -12.45 25.12 -13.40
CA SER A 340 -11.28 25.03 -12.50
C SER A 340 -11.61 24.45 -11.11
N SER A 341 -12.57 23.51 -11.03
CA SER A 341 -13.05 22.93 -9.77
C SER A 341 -12.46 21.54 -9.53
N SER A 342 -12.41 21.12 -8.27
CA SER A 342 -11.95 19.78 -7.91
C SER A 342 -12.93 18.71 -8.46
N ASN A 343 -12.41 17.50 -8.66
CA ASN A 343 -13.22 16.35 -9.11
C ASN A 343 -14.43 16.04 -8.20
N ILE A 344 -14.40 16.47 -6.93
CA ILE A 344 -15.50 16.29 -5.97
C ILE A 344 -16.57 17.37 -6.17
N GLU A 345 -16.17 18.62 -6.34
CA GLU A 345 -17.08 19.75 -6.62
C GLU A 345 -17.76 19.59 -7.99
N LEU A 346 -17.03 19.14 -9.02
CA LEU A 346 -17.61 18.85 -10.33
C LEU A 346 -18.67 17.74 -10.27
N LEU A 347 -18.45 16.71 -9.45
CA LEU A 347 -19.41 15.63 -9.22
C LEU A 347 -20.70 16.14 -8.55
N ASP A 348 -20.55 16.88 -7.44
CA ASP A 348 -21.68 17.49 -6.71
C ASP A 348 -22.47 18.47 -7.60
N ASN A 349 -21.78 19.26 -8.42
CA ASN A 349 -22.40 20.13 -9.42
C ASN A 349 -23.21 19.36 -10.49
N ILE A 350 -22.66 18.27 -11.05
CA ILE A 350 -23.35 17.44 -12.05
C ILE A 350 -24.61 16.78 -11.47
N VAL A 351 -24.52 16.32 -10.21
CA VAL A 351 -25.63 15.81 -9.40
C VAL A 351 -26.71 16.89 -9.23
N LYS A 352 -26.33 18.09 -8.76
CA LYS A 352 -27.22 19.27 -8.62
C LYS A 352 -27.80 19.81 -9.94
N GLY A 353 -27.52 19.17 -11.07
CA GLY A 353 -28.12 19.46 -12.37
C GLY A 353 -27.28 20.32 -13.30
N LYS A 354 -26.02 20.65 -12.94
CA LYS A 354 -25.11 21.36 -13.85
C LYS A 354 -24.91 20.58 -15.14
N ARG A 355 -24.99 21.27 -16.28
CA ARG A 355 -24.79 20.74 -17.63
C ARG A 355 -23.92 21.69 -18.43
N GLU A 356 -23.41 21.18 -19.53
CA GLU A 356 -22.59 21.96 -20.45
C GLU A 356 -23.38 23.01 -21.23
N ILE A 357 -22.66 24.04 -21.70
CA ILE A 357 -23.27 25.12 -22.48
C ILE A 357 -23.64 24.66 -23.90
N ILE A 358 -24.72 25.22 -24.44
CA ILE A 358 -25.16 24.95 -25.83
C ILE A 358 -24.17 25.61 -26.79
N ILE A 359 -23.61 24.82 -27.72
CA ILE A 359 -22.58 25.26 -28.65
C ILE A 359 -23.17 26.04 -29.84
N PRO A 360 -22.81 27.33 -30.04
CA PRO A 360 -23.24 28.10 -31.21
C PRO A 360 -22.83 27.44 -32.53
N GLY A 361 -23.69 27.54 -33.55
CA GLY A 361 -23.45 26.91 -34.86
C GLY A 361 -23.76 25.41 -34.93
N THR A 362 -24.28 24.81 -33.86
CA THR A 362 -24.81 23.44 -33.88
C THR A 362 -26.25 23.41 -34.40
N PRO A 363 -26.62 22.47 -35.30
CA PRO A 363 -28.00 22.31 -35.80
C PRO A 363 -29.01 22.18 -34.64
N PRO A 364 -30.15 22.91 -34.64
CA PRO A 364 -31.08 22.93 -33.51
C PRO A 364 -31.55 21.55 -33.05
N LYS A 365 -31.96 20.68 -33.99
CA LYS A 365 -32.34 19.29 -33.70
C LYS A 365 -31.22 18.43 -33.09
N TYR A 366 -29.96 18.76 -33.36
CA TYR A 366 -28.80 18.07 -32.76
C TYR A 366 -28.58 18.55 -31.32
N ASN A 367 -28.78 19.84 -31.05
CA ASN A 367 -28.78 20.40 -29.69
C ASN A 367 -29.86 19.75 -28.83
N GLU A 368 -31.12 19.80 -29.30
CA GLU A 368 -32.27 19.17 -28.65
C GLU A 368 -31.96 17.70 -28.29
N LEU A 369 -31.45 16.93 -29.25
CA LEU A 369 -31.13 15.52 -29.06
C LEU A 369 -30.12 15.25 -27.93
N TYR A 370 -28.96 15.94 -27.89
CA TYR A 370 -28.02 15.67 -26.81
C TYR A 370 -28.54 16.18 -25.45
N THR A 371 -29.35 17.24 -25.45
CA THR A 371 -30.00 17.73 -24.22
C THR A 371 -31.05 16.77 -23.67
N ASP A 372 -31.80 16.08 -24.54
CA ASP A 372 -32.70 15.00 -24.14
C ASP A 372 -31.94 13.78 -23.60
N CYS A 373 -30.81 13.44 -24.22
CA CYS A 373 -29.98 12.31 -23.79
C CYS A 373 -29.37 12.49 -22.39
N TRP A 374 -28.89 13.70 -22.06
CA TRP A 374 -28.28 13.99 -20.75
C TRP A 374 -29.27 14.48 -19.67
N ASN A 375 -30.57 14.32 -19.91
CA ASN A 375 -31.62 14.76 -18.98
C ASN A 375 -31.40 14.13 -17.61
N HIS A 376 -31.57 14.92 -16.55
CA HIS A 376 -31.42 14.44 -15.17
C HIS A 376 -32.41 13.31 -14.86
N ASN A 377 -33.65 13.38 -15.37
CA ASN A 377 -34.63 12.30 -15.20
C ASN A 377 -34.40 11.14 -16.19
N ILE A 378 -34.09 9.95 -15.66
CA ILE A 378 -33.85 8.73 -16.44
C ILE A 378 -35.02 8.29 -17.34
N ASN A 379 -36.26 8.62 -16.96
CA ASN A 379 -37.48 8.31 -17.71
C ASN A 379 -37.80 9.34 -18.81
N SER A 380 -37.12 10.50 -18.79
CA SER A 380 -37.23 11.54 -19.81
C SER A 380 -36.19 11.40 -20.93
N ARG A 381 -35.24 10.47 -20.79
CA ARG A 381 -34.22 10.20 -21.82
C ARG A 381 -34.81 9.33 -22.93
N PRO A 382 -34.49 9.59 -24.21
CA PRO A 382 -34.89 8.74 -25.33
C PRO A 382 -34.19 7.37 -25.26
N ASP A 383 -34.83 6.31 -25.73
CA ASP A 383 -34.13 5.04 -25.98
C ASP A 383 -33.22 5.14 -27.22
N ILE A 384 -32.28 4.21 -27.35
CA ILE A 384 -31.27 4.25 -28.42
C ILE A 384 -31.85 4.19 -29.85
N SER A 385 -33.02 3.56 -30.02
CA SER A 385 -33.74 3.50 -31.30
C SER A 385 -34.33 4.88 -31.65
N GLN A 386 -34.89 5.58 -30.65
CA GLN A 386 -35.37 6.94 -30.80
C GLN A 386 -34.20 7.93 -31.07
N VAL A 387 -33.04 7.74 -30.43
CA VAL A 387 -31.82 8.53 -30.73
C VAL A 387 -31.38 8.36 -32.19
N ILE A 388 -31.33 7.13 -32.70
CA ILE A 388 -30.94 6.86 -34.10
C ILE A 388 -31.96 7.43 -35.09
N LYS A 389 -33.25 7.34 -34.78
CA LYS A 389 -34.31 7.97 -35.56
C LYS A 389 -34.10 9.49 -35.62
N ASN A 390 -33.93 10.14 -34.46
CA ASN A 390 -33.69 11.58 -34.39
C ASN A 390 -32.44 11.99 -35.18
N LEU A 391 -31.30 11.29 -35.02
CA LEU A 391 -30.08 11.54 -35.81
C LEU A 391 -30.30 11.41 -37.32
N SER A 392 -31.21 10.52 -37.74
CA SER A 392 -31.53 10.29 -39.16
C SER A 392 -32.44 11.37 -39.74
N GLU A 393 -33.25 12.05 -38.92
CA GLU A 393 -34.13 13.16 -39.30
C GLU A 393 -33.47 14.55 -39.24
N ILE A 394 -32.17 14.60 -38.92
CA ILE A 394 -31.33 15.81 -39.01
C ILE A 394 -30.85 15.97 -40.45
N ILE A 395 -31.33 17.02 -41.11
CA ILE A 395 -30.86 17.47 -42.43
C ILE A 395 -29.91 18.63 -42.20
N ILE A 396 -28.68 18.50 -42.70
CA ILE A 396 -27.70 19.59 -42.72
C ILE A 396 -27.88 20.32 -44.06
N PRO A 397 -28.11 21.64 -44.07
CA PRO A 397 -28.16 22.40 -45.32
C PRO A 397 -26.79 22.32 -46.02
N GLU A 398 -26.76 21.84 -47.25
CA GLU A 398 -25.55 21.92 -48.08
C GLU A 398 -25.27 23.40 -48.39
N THR A 399 -24.16 23.93 -47.86
CA THR A 399 -23.67 25.26 -48.22
C THR A 399 -23.10 25.22 -49.62
N SER A 400 -23.93 25.58 -50.61
CA SER A 400 -23.53 25.86 -51.98
C SER A 400 -22.41 26.91 -52.03
N GLN A 401 -21.48 26.74 -52.97
CA GLN A 401 -20.24 27.51 -53.05
C GLN A 401 -20.44 28.99 -53.44
N SER A 402 -19.61 29.86 -52.83
CA SER A 402 -19.10 31.14 -53.37
C SER A 402 -20.03 32.38 -53.38
N PRO A 403 -19.47 33.61 -53.45
CA PRO A 403 -18.41 34.14 -52.56
C PRO A 403 -18.81 35.57 -52.06
N PRO A 404 -17.92 36.55 -51.75
CA PRO A 404 -18.05 37.30 -50.49
C PRO A 404 -18.63 38.71 -50.67
N HIS A 405 -19.37 39.23 -49.67
CA HIS A 405 -19.50 40.67 -49.46
C HIS A 405 -19.99 41.10 -48.07
N ASP A 406 -19.27 42.04 -47.46
CA ASP A 406 -19.60 42.70 -46.18
C ASP A 406 -20.78 43.67 -46.27
N VAL A 407 -21.35 43.95 -45.08
CA VAL A 407 -21.82 45.24 -44.50
C VAL A 407 -22.99 44.91 -43.55
N LYS A 408 -22.71 44.68 -42.27
CA LYS A 408 -22.66 45.68 -41.17
C LYS A 408 -24.00 46.38 -40.92
N ASP A 409 -24.53 46.16 -39.72
CA ASP A 409 -25.23 47.19 -38.94
C ASP A 409 -24.43 47.46 -37.66
N GLU A 410 -24.53 48.69 -37.15
CA GLU A 410 -23.57 49.25 -36.20
C GLU A 410 -23.95 49.05 -34.72
N ILE A 411 -22.94 49.26 -33.86
CA ILE A 411 -22.96 49.06 -32.42
C ILE A 411 -23.67 50.24 -31.75
N ILE A 412 -24.64 49.97 -30.86
CA ILE A 412 -25.07 50.94 -29.85
C ILE A 412 -23.95 51.05 -28.80
N THR A 413 -22.98 51.90 -29.07
CA THR A 413 -22.08 52.41 -28.02
C THR A 413 -22.73 53.64 -27.41
N VAL A 414 -22.85 53.67 -26.08
CA VAL A 414 -23.05 54.94 -25.39
C VAL A 414 -21.75 55.73 -25.49
N LYS A 415 -21.65 56.59 -26.52
CA LYS A 415 -20.67 57.70 -26.69
C LYS A 415 -19.18 57.28 -26.84
N LEU A 416 -18.39 57.87 -27.75
CA LEU A 416 -18.62 58.94 -28.73
C LEU A 416 -17.69 58.77 -29.96
N GLU A 417 -18.22 59.18 -31.12
CA GLU A 417 -17.54 59.61 -32.36
C GLU A 417 -17.01 58.57 -33.40
N SER A 418 -17.13 58.99 -34.67
CA SER A 418 -17.14 58.26 -35.95
C SER A 418 -15.95 58.73 -36.85
N PRO A 419 -15.81 58.44 -38.19
CA PRO A 419 -16.65 57.69 -39.14
C PRO A 419 -15.98 56.77 -40.23
N GLN A 420 -16.75 55.78 -40.70
CA GLN A 420 -17.01 55.36 -42.12
C GLN A 420 -15.97 54.69 -43.09
N SER A 421 -16.35 53.46 -43.50
CA SER A 421 -16.64 52.94 -44.88
C SER A 421 -15.58 52.38 -45.88
N GLN A 422 -15.60 51.04 -46.03
CA GLN A 422 -15.86 50.18 -47.23
C GLN A 422 -15.07 50.32 -48.57
N ILE A 423 -14.75 49.18 -49.25
CA ILE A 423 -15.38 48.69 -50.54
C ILE A 423 -14.62 47.50 -51.24
N HIS A 424 -15.39 46.44 -51.58
CA HIS A 424 -15.27 45.43 -52.69
C HIS A 424 -14.44 44.11 -52.67
N ASN A 425 -15.10 43.06 -53.20
CA ASN A 425 -14.68 41.65 -53.38
C ASN A 425 -14.85 41.17 -54.86
N VAL A 426 -14.49 39.90 -55.16
CA VAL A 426 -15.33 38.82 -55.80
C VAL A 426 -14.59 37.89 -56.81
N THR A 427 -14.78 36.56 -56.65
CA THR A 427 -14.58 35.36 -57.55
C THR A 427 -13.20 34.88 -58.07
N ASN A 428 -12.82 33.65 -57.65
CA ASN A 428 -12.87 32.33 -58.36
C ASN A 428 -12.73 32.30 -59.92
N GLU A 429 -12.21 31.24 -60.59
CA GLU A 429 -12.33 29.79 -60.31
C GLU A 429 -11.17 28.92 -60.92
N ILE A 430 -11.25 27.59 -60.77
CA ILE A 430 -10.19 26.56 -60.89
C ILE A 430 -10.29 25.74 -62.20
N ILE A 431 -9.19 25.16 -62.72
CA ILE A 431 -9.11 23.74 -63.25
C ILE A 431 -7.70 23.32 -63.78
N SER A 432 -7.09 22.36 -63.06
CA SER A 432 -6.48 21.08 -63.55
C SER A 432 -5.16 20.94 -64.35
N ILE A 433 -4.43 19.88 -63.93
CA ILE A 433 -3.69 18.84 -64.70
C ILE A 433 -2.17 19.01 -65.02
N LYS A 434 -1.40 18.07 -64.43
CA LYS A 434 -0.14 17.40 -64.85
C LYS A 434 0.99 18.21 -65.51
N PHE A 435 2.15 18.23 -64.85
CA PHE A 435 3.44 18.51 -65.50
C PHE A 435 4.06 17.26 -66.15
N GLY A 436 4.31 17.37 -67.46
CA GLY A 436 5.28 16.56 -68.20
C GLY A 436 6.56 17.36 -68.49
N LYS A 437 7.68 16.67 -68.74
CA LYS A 437 8.99 17.28 -69.03
C LYS A 437 9.01 17.90 -70.44
N THR A 438 9.64 19.08 -70.64
CA THR A 438 10.89 19.27 -71.43
C THR A 438 11.36 20.73 -71.63
N LYS A 439 12.62 21.01 -71.22
CA LYS A 439 13.72 21.82 -71.85
C LYS A 439 13.47 23.16 -72.61
N LYS A 440 14.23 24.18 -72.13
CA LYS A 440 14.88 25.33 -72.82
C LYS A 440 13.93 26.40 -73.42
N GLN A 441 14.27 27.70 -73.49
CA GLN A 441 15.58 28.37 -73.57
C GLN A 441 15.45 29.88 -73.18
N ASN A 442 16.47 30.49 -72.54
CA ASN A 442 16.92 31.93 -72.62
C ASN A 442 15.90 33.10 -72.42
N ASP A 443 16.19 34.29 -71.84
CA ASP A 443 17.43 35.00 -71.44
C ASP A 443 17.21 35.81 -70.11
N GLU A 444 18.30 36.28 -69.49
CA GLU A 444 18.38 37.23 -68.34
C GLU A 444 18.32 38.72 -68.79
N PRO A 445 18.23 39.75 -67.89
CA PRO A 445 18.14 39.77 -66.42
C PRO A 445 16.79 40.44 -65.95
N GLU A 446 16.56 41.12 -64.81
CA GLU A 446 17.40 41.62 -63.70
C GLU A 446 16.63 41.84 -62.36
N ILE A 447 17.43 42.00 -61.29
CA ILE A 447 17.22 42.43 -59.89
C ILE A 447 16.06 43.45 -59.70
N GLN A 448 15.07 43.27 -58.80
CA GLN A 448 15.12 43.48 -57.32
C GLN A 448 13.70 43.19 -56.73
N SER A 449 13.41 42.77 -55.49
CA SER A 449 14.11 42.00 -54.41
C SER A 449 13.08 41.67 -53.28
N ASP A 450 13.25 40.58 -52.52
CA ASP A 450 12.35 40.14 -51.43
C ASP A 450 13.12 39.82 -50.11
N PRO A 451 12.44 39.76 -48.93
CA PRO A 451 13.04 39.49 -47.60
C PRO A 451 13.32 37.98 -47.32
N PRO A 452 13.95 37.60 -46.19
CA PRO A 452 14.97 36.54 -46.20
C PRO A 452 14.47 35.09 -46.19
N PHE A 453 15.22 34.25 -46.90
CA PHE A 453 15.22 32.80 -46.78
C PHE A 453 16.39 32.37 -45.87
N ILE A 454 16.21 31.34 -45.04
CA ILE A 454 17.28 30.80 -44.19
C ILE A 454 18.31 30.08 -45.08
N ASP A 455 19.59 30.42 -44.90
CA ASP A 455 20.69 29.91 -45.73
C ASP A 455 21.20 28.54 -45.24
N PHE A 456 21.23 27.57 -46.15
CA PHE A 456 21.82 26.25 -45.91
C PHE A 456 23.32 26.18 -46.26
N SER A 457 23.88 27.19 -46.95
CA SER A 457 25.29 27.22 -47.37
C SER A 457 26.26 27.47 -46.20
N GLU A 458 25.83 28.21 -45.18
CA GLU A 458 26.64 28.51 -44.00
C GLU A 458 26.96 27.24 -43.15
N ILE A 459 26.15 26.19 -43.27
CA ILE A 459 26.37 24.90 -42.58
C ILE A 459 27.45 24.07 -43.31
N GLU A 460 27.45 24.04 -44.65
CA GLU A 460 28.47 23.32 -45.42
C GLU A 460 29.86 23.96 -45.26
N ILE A 461 29.95 25.30 -45.27
CA ILE A 461 31.19 26.05 -45.07
C ILE A 461 31.82 25.78 -43.67
N ARG A 462 31.01 25.57 -42.63
CA ARG A 462 31.50 25.23 -41.29
C ARG A 462 32.07 23.80 -41.21
N ILE A 463 31.64 22.88 -42.07
CA ILE A 463 32.12 21.50 -42.11
C ILE A 463 33.47 21.38 -42.83
N GLU A 464 33.75 22.19 -43.85
CA GLU A 464 35.05 22.21 -44.54
C GLU A 464 36.15 22.82 -43.66
N HIS A 465 35.95 24.01 -43.10
CA HIS A 465 36.94 24.65 -42.22
C HIS A 465 37.32 23.78 -40.99
N ALA A 466 36.38 23.02 -40.44
CA ALA A 466 36.65 22.11 -39.32
C ALA A 466 37.58 20.94 -39.69
N GLN A 467 37.63 20.54 -40.97
CA GLN A 467 38.54 19.50 -41.46
C GLN A 467 39.95 20.06 -41.69
N GLU A 468 40.06 21.25 -42.30
CA GLU A 468 41.34 21.93 -42.50
C GLU A 468 42.04 22.23 -41.16
N LEU A 469 41.32 22.73 -40.16
CA LEU A 469 41.86 23.02 -38.83
C LEU A 469 42.46 21.75 -38.18
N LEU A 470 41.80 20.61 -38.36
CA LEU A 470 42.24 19.32 -37.84
C LEU A 470 43.49 18.80 -38.56
N GLU A 471 43.64 19.06 -39.88
CA GLU A 471 44.87 18.76 -40.61
C GLU A 471 46.03 19.66 -40.18
N VAL A 472 45.79 20.95 -39.92
CA VAL A 472 46.80 21.89 -39.41
C VAL A 472 47.38 21.41 -38.09
N TYR A 473 46.55 21.06 -37.10
CA TYR A 473 47.06 20.55 -35.81
C TYR A 473 47.83 19.22 -35.96
N LYS A 474 47.37 18.30 -36.83
CA LYS A 474 48.08 17.05 -37.14
C LYS A 474 49.47 17.32 -37.74
N LYS A 475 49.55 18.27 -38.67
CA LYS A 475 50.77 18.65 -39.38
C LYS A 475 51.77 19.39 -38.49
N ASN A 476 51.29 20.11 -37.49
CA ASN A 476 52.10 20.82 -36.49
C ASN A 476 52.48 19.96 -35.26
N GLY A 477 52.01 18.71 -35.17
CA GLY A 477 52.27 17.83 -34.02
C GLY A 477 51.50 18.19 -32.75
N GLN A 478 50.48 19.06 -32.83
CA GLN A 478 49.66 19.53 -31.71
C GLN A 478 48.51 18.55 -31.40
N PHE A 479 48.87 17.30 -31.10
CA PHE A 479 47.89 16.22 -30.91
C PHE A 479 46.94 16.44 -29.72
N SER A 480 47.38 17.13 -28.66
CA SER A 480 46.52 17.47 -27.51
C SER A 480 45.45 18.49 -27.89
N ASP A 481 45.81 19.55 -28.62
CA ASP A 481 44.88 20.61 -29.01
C ASP A 481 43.86 20.10 -30.04
N ALA A 482 44.30 19.27 -30.98
CA ALA A 482 43.41 18.55 -31.90
C ALA A 482 42.43 17.62 -31.18
N ALA A 483 42.89 16.90 -30.15
CA ALA A 483 42.03 16.00 -29.38
C ALA A 483 41.00 16.75 -28.54
N LYS A 484 41.38 17.89 -27.94
CA LYS A 484 40.44 18.82 -27.27
C LYS A 484 39.39 19.37 -28.24
N TYR A 485 39.80 19.75 -29.46
CA TYR A 485 38.90 20.20 -30.51
C TYR A 485 37.93 19.10 -30.97
N LEU A 486 38.40 17.88 -31.18
CA LEU A 486 37.54 16.71 -31.47
C LEU A 486 36.58 16.41 -30.31
N HIS A 487 37.02 16.54 -29.06
CA HIS A 487 36.19 16.37 -27.87
C HIS A 487 35.06 17.41 -27.80
N SER A 488 35.34 18.70 -28.06
CA SER A 488 34.31 19.74 -28.10
C SER A 488 33.28 19.52 -29.21
N LEU A 489 33.65 18.83 -30.30
CA LEU A 489 32.77 18.43 -31.39
C LEU A 489 32.02 17.10 -31.13
N GLY A 490 32.08 16.55 -29.91
CA GLY A 490 31.45 15.27 -29.55
C GLY A 490 32.12 14.02 -30.16
N LYS A 491 33.27 14.17 -30.84
CA LYS A 491 34.01 13.08 -31.49
C LYS A 491 34.98 12.40 -30.51
N PHE A 492 34.40 11.89 -29.42
CA PHE A 492 35.12 11.32 -28.26
C PHE A 492 36.07 10.17 -28.64
N LYS A 493 35.65 9.31 -29.57
CA LYS A 493 36.43 8.15 -30.01
C LYS A 493 37.65 8.58 -30.84
N GLU A 494 37.46 9.52 -31.75
CA GLU A 494 38.49 10.10 -32.60
C GLU A 494 39.52 10.85 -31.75
N ALA A 495 39.06 11.66 -30.77
CA ALA A 495 39.90 12.34 -29.79
C ALA A 495 40.77 11.35 -28.99
N ALA A 496 40.15 10.28 -28.49
CA ALA A 496 40.87 9.26 -27.72
C ALA A 496 41.92 8.50 -28.57
N ILE A 497 41.56 8.09 -29.78
CA ILE A 497 42.51 7.41 -30.71
C ILE A 497 43.71 8.32 -30.99
N MET A 498 43.45 9.59 -31.29
CA MET A 498 44.47 10.59 -31.62
C MET A 498 45.48 10.83 -30.49
N LEU A 499 45.05 10.77 -29.22
CA LEU A 499 45.95 10.77 -28.06
C LEU A 499 46.68 9.42 -27.87
N SER A 500 46.01 8.30 -28.15
CA SER A 500 46.55 6.95 -27.94
C SER A 500 47.70 6.57 -28.89
N ASP A 501 47.82 7.30 -30.00
CA ASP A 501 48.88 7.14 -31.00
C ASP A 501 50.12 8.03 -30.72
N ASN A 502 50.08 8.86 -29.68
CA ASN A 502 51.25 9.55 -29.11
C ASN A 502 51.47 9.15 -27.63
N PRO A 503 51.95 7.91 -27.38
CA PRO A 503 51.86 7.21 -26.10
C PRO A 503 53.01 7.48 -25.11
N ASP A 504 53.84 8.50 -25.36
CA ASP A 504 55.05 8.76 -24.58
C ASP A 504 54.82 9.77 -23.43
N ASN A 505 53.58 10.23 -23.24
CA ASN A 505 53.13 11.02 -22.09
C ASN A 505 52.02 10.27 -21.32
N GLU A 506 52.19 10.10 -19.99
CA GLU A 506 51.17 9.49 -19.09
C GLU A 506 49.86 10.29 -19.14
N GLU A 507 49.94 11.61 -19.27
CA GLU A 507 48.78 12.51 -19.30
C GLU A 507 47.92 12.32 -20.55
N ASN A 508 48.54 12.20 -21.74
CA ASN A 508 47.84 11.86 -22.99
C ASN A 508 47.10 10.52 -22.88
N ILE A 509 47.71 9.53 -22.22
CA ILE A 509 47.13 8.21 -21.98
C ILE A 509 45.93 8.28 -21.03
N ILE A 510 46.05 9.06 -19.96
CA ILE A 510 44.99 9.30 -18.99
C ILE A 510 43.81 10.00 -19.66
N ASP A 511 44.06 11.06 -20.41
CA ASP A 511 43.00 11.83 -21.07
C ASP A 511 42.36 11.06 -22.23
N SER A 512 43.13 10.21 -22.94
CA SER A 512 42.59 9.25 -23.90
C SER A 512 41.61 8.26 -23.25
N LEU A 513 41.92 7.76 -22.04
CA LEU A 513 41.02 6.89 -21.28
C LEU A 513 39.80 7.67 -20.75
N CYS A 514 39.97 8.90 -20.26
CA CYS A 514 38.86 9.79 -19.89
C CYS A 514 37.89 10.00 -21.05
N TYR A 515 38.40 10.30 -22.25
CA TYR A 515 37.58 10.54 -23.44
C TYR A 515 36.83 9.28 -23.91
N LEU A 516 37.35 8.06 -23.71
CA LEU A 516 36.59 6.82 -23.94
C LEU A 516 35.59 6.51 -22.82
N LEU A 517 35.91 6.83 -21.57
CA LEU A 517 35.00 6.63 -20.45
C LEU A 517 33.83 7.62 -20.45
N HIS A 518 33.98 8.82 -21.03
CA HIS A 518 32.88 9.79 -21.19
C HIS A 518 31.61 9.19 -21.85
N PRO A 519 31.66 8.65 -23.10
CA PRO A 519 30.50 7.99 -23.69
C PRO A 519 30.11 6.69 -22.97
N CYS A 520 31.00 6.04 -22.20
CA CYS A 520 30.61 4.94 -21.34
C CYS A 520 29.72 5.42 -20.18
N ARG A 521 30.07 6.53 -19.52
CA ARG A 521 29.28 7.16 -18.45
C ARG A 521 27.88 7.52 -18.93
N VAL A 522 27.75 8.10 -20.13
CA VAL A 522 26.46 8.45 -20.76
C VAL A 522 25.61 7.19 -20.98
N ASN A 523 26.17 6.16 -21.62
CA ASN A 523 25.45 4.90 -21.85
C ASN A 523 25.03 4.21 -20.54
N ILE A 524 25.87 4.23 -19.50
CA ILE A 524 25.55 3.70 -18.16
C ILE A 524 24.42 4.48 -17.50
N LEU A 525 24.43 5.82 -17.56
CA LEU A 525 23.37 6.65 -16.99
C LEU A 525 22.01 6.34 -17.62
N ILE A 526 21.96 6.33 -18.96
CA ILE A 526 20.75 6.02 -19.73
C ILE A 526 20.28 4.57 -19.46
N ASP A 527 21.20 3.60 -19.41
CA ASP A 527 20.84 2.20 -19.16
C ASP A 527 20.30 1.97 -17.74
N THR A 528 20.99 2.50 -16.74
CA THR A 528 20.64 2.26 -15.33
C THR A 528 19.39 3.03 -14.92
N MET A 529 19.20 4.26 -15.42
CA MET A 529 18.12 5.14 -14.97
C MET A 529 16.91 5.19 -15.91
N ASN A 530 17.09 5.07 -17.23
CA ASN A 530 15.98 5.15 -18.21
C ASN A 530 15.62 3.81 -18.88
N ASN A 531 16.44 2.75 -18.74
CA ASN A 531 16.28 1.45 -19.42
C ASN A 531 16.39 1.47 -20.96
N GLU A 532 16.76 2.58 -21.59
CA GLU A 532 16.78 2.76 -23.06
C GLU A 532 18.21 2.77 -23.63
N SER A 533 18.99 1.71 -23.43
CA SER A 533 20.40 1.69 -23.87
C SER A 533 20.75 0.70 -24.97
N ASN A 534 21.82 1.04 -25.68
CA ASN A 534 22.50 0.17 -26.62
C ASN A 534 23.76 -0.42 -25.96
N LEU A 535 23.60 -1.41 -25.05
CA LEU A 535 24.70 -2.10 -24.37
C LEU A 535 25.79 -2.65 -25.33
N LYS A 536 25.46 -2.88 -26.62
CA LYS A 536 26.44 -3.27 -27.65
C LYS A 536 27.47 -2.16 -27.91
N GLU A 537 27.11 -0.89 -27.81
CA GLU A 537 28.03 0.23 -27.98
C GLU A 537 28.96 0.38 -26.77
N LEU A 538 28.42 0.25 -25.55
CA LEU A 538 29.22 0.16 -24.32
C LEU A 538 30.25 -0.98 -24.41
N CYS A 539 29.86 -2.16 -24.91
CA CYS A 539 30.78 -3.27 -25.18
C CYS A 539 31.91 -2.90 -26.15
N LYS A 540 31.62 -2.18 -27.25
CA LYS A 540 32.64 -1.72 -28.20
C LYS A 540 33.60 -0.73 -27.55
N LEU A 541 33.06 0.30 -26.88
CA LEU A 541 33.86 1.35 -26.22
C LEU A 541 34.81 0.76 -25.17
N LEU A 542 34.33 -0.17 -24.34
CA LEU A 542 35.17 -0.86 -23.37
C LEU A 542 36.22 -1.77 -24.03
N ASN A 543 35.95 -2.39 -25.18
CA ASN A 543 36.97 -3.12 -25.94
C ASN A 543 38.07 -2.20 -26.50
N TYR A 544 37.73 -0.97 -26.93
CA TYR A 544 38.75 0.04 -27.28
C TYR A 544 39.57 0.44 -26.05
N ALA A 545 38.93 0.67 -24.90
CA ALA A 545 39.63 0.98 -23.65
C ALA A 545 40.56 -0.17 -23.19
N ILE A 546 40.18 -1.44 -23.37
CA ILE A 546 41.06 -2.60 -23.13
C ILE A 546 42.34 -2.53 -23.99
N ASN A 547 42.22 -2.15 -25.26
CA ASN A 547 43.38 -2.03 -26.16
C ASN A 547 44.34 -0.89 -25.73
N ILE A 548 43.82 0.19 -25.15
CA ILE A 548 44.65 1.27 -24.60
C ILE A 548 45.29 0.82 -23.28
N VAL A 549 44.51 0.29 -22.34
CA VAL A 549 45.01 -0.21 -21.04
C VAL A 549 46.07 -1.30 -21.20
N THR A 550 45.97 -2.15 -22.23
CA THR A 550 46.97 -3.20 -22.52
C THR A 550 48.27 -2.62 -23.09
N LYS A 551 48.21 -1.65 -24.04
CA LYS A 551 49.38 -0.86 -24.49
C LYS A 551 50.12 -0.21 -23.31
N VAL A 552 49.38 0.31 -22.32
CA VAL A 552 49.95 0.99 -21.14
C VAL A 552 50.55 -0.01 -20.16
N LYS A 553 49.88 -1.14 -19.88
CA LYS A 553 50.39 -2.19 -18.97
C LYS A 553 51.70 -2.82 -19.44
N SER A 554 52.03 -2.78 -20.73
CA SER A 554 53.32 -3.24 -21.25
C SER A 554 54.47 -2.24 -21.07
N ARG A 555 54.21 -1.03 -20.54
CA ARG A 555 55.20 0.04 -20.34
C ARG A 555 55.46 0.30 -18.85
N SER A 556 56.70 0.59 -18.49
CA SER A 556 57.12 0.92 -17.11
C SER A 556 56.85 2.39 -16.77
N LEU A 557 55.59 2.82 -16.88
CA LEU A 557 55.16 4.16 -16.47
C LEU A 557 54.89 4.20 -14.96
N LYS A 558 55.26 5.32 -14.32
CA LYS A 558 54.71 5.68 -13.00
C LYS A 558 53.19 5.83 -13.16
N LYS A 559 52.42 5.57 -12.09
CA LYS A 559 50.95 5.61 -12.14
C LYS A 559 50.44 6.58 -11.10
N SER A 560 49.89 7.70 -11.57
CA SER A 560 49.19 8.69 -10.76
C SER A 560 47.95 8.12 -10.03
N GLU A 561 47.44 8.85 -9.05
CA GLU A 561 46.16 8.51 -8.40
C GLU A 561 44.98 8.59 -9.37
N LYS A 562 44.97 9.61 -10.26
CA LYS A 562 44.00 9.77 -11.36
C LYS A 562 43.93 8.50 -12.23
N TRP A 563 45.07 7.89 -12.56
CA TRP A 563 45.11 6.60 -13.26
C TRP A 563 44.43 5.46 -12.48
N HIS A 564 44.67 5.35 -11.17
CA HIS A 564 44.07 4.28 -10.35
C HIS A 564 42.54 4.42 -10.24
N ARG A 565 42.02 5.64 -10.03
CA ARG A 565 40.58 5.90 -10.01
C ARG A 565 39.90 5.54 -11.33
N LEU A 566 40.45 5.99 -12.46
CA LEU A 566 39.94 5.66 -13.81
C LEU A 566 40.00 4.15 -14.11
N MET A 567 41.01 3.44 -13.58
CA MET A 567 41.10 1.99 -13.73
C MET A 567 40.02 1.23 -12.95
N GLU A 568 39.68 1.67 -11.74
CA GLU A 568 38.57 1.10 -10.97
C GLU A 568 37.20 1.46 -11.60
N GLU A 569 37.03 2.66 -12.17
CA GLU A 569 35.81 3.03 -12.93
C GLU A 569 35.65 2.17 -14.20
N PHE A 570 36.73 1.97 -14.95
CA PHE A 570 36.76 1.03 -16.07
C PHE A 570 36.42 -0.41 -15.64
N GLN A 571 36.90 -0.84 -14.46
CA GLN A 571 36.61 -2.17 -13.92
C GLN A 571 35.17 -2.32 -13.42
N LEU A 572 34.56 -1.26 -12.90
CA LEU A 572 33.13 -1.18 -12.57
C LEU A 572 32.27 -1.43 -13.82
N TYR A 573 32.55 -0.74 -14.93
CA TYR A 573 31.79 -0.94 -16.17
C TYR A 573 32.05 -2.32 -16.82
N SER A 574 33.28 -2.84 -16.72
CA SER A 574 33.58 -4.21 -17.14
C SER A 574 32.88 -5.26 -16.29
N ALA A 575 32.70 -5.01 -14.99
CA ALA A 575 31.96 -5.87 -14.08
C ALA A 575 30.45 -5.85 -14.37
N TYR A 576 29.89 -4.68 -14.70
CA TYR A 576 28.48 -4.55 -15.09
C TYR A 576 28.12 -5.44 -16.29
N LEU A 577 28.90 -5.35 -17.38
CA LEU A 577 28.70 -6.19 -18.58
C LEU A 577 28.86 -7.71 -18.32
N LYS A 578 29.55 -8.09 -17.25
CA LYS A 578 29.72 -9.50 -16.82
C LYS A 578 28.71 -9.93 -15.76
N SER A 579 27.89 -9.00 -15.28
CA SER A 579 27.04 -9.17 -14.09
C SER A 579 27.81 -9.62 -12.83
N ASP A 580 29.07 -9.21 -12.70
CA ASP A 580 29.94 -9.54 -11.56
C ASP A 580 29.65 -8.62 -10.35
N LEU A 581 28.59 -8.97 -9.61
CA LEU A 581 28.13 -8.24 -8.43
C LEU A 581 29.23 -8.07 -7.37
N ASN A 582 30.11 -9.05 -7.19
CA ASN A 582 31.20 -9.01 -6.22
C ASN A 582 32.32 -8.04 -6.62
N ARG A 583 32.57 -7.84 -7.92
CA ARG A 583 33.46 -6.77 -8.37
C ARG A 583 32.79 -5.41 -8.27
N VAL A 584 31.50 -5.28 -8.60
CA VAL A 584 30.76 -4.01 -8.43
C VAL A 584 30.77 -3.58 -6.96
N HIS A 585 30.45 -4.47 -6.01
CA HIS A 585 30.48 -4.18 -4.57
C HIS A 585 31.84 -3.64 -4.10
N ARG A 586 32.96 -4.25 -4.55
CA ARG A 586 34.31 -3.74 -4.25
C ARG A 586 34.59 -2.37 -4.87
N CYS A 587 34.02 -2.06 -6.03
CA CYS A 587 34.14 -0.73 -6.63
C CYS A 587 33.33 0.31 -5.83
N VAL A 588 32.13 -0.02 -5.34
CA VAL A 588 31.34 0.86 -4.45
C VAL A 588 32.17 1.21 -3.21
N GLN A 589 32.69 0.20 -2.49
CA GLN A 589 33.55 0.40 -1.30
C GLN A 589 34.80 1.24 -1.60
N PHE A 590 35.39 1.07 -2.79
CA PHE A 590 36.55 1.86 -3.21
C PHE A 590 36.20 3.34 -3.35
N PHE A 591 35.14 3.69 -4.08
CA PHE A 591 34.76 5.09 -4.32
C PHE A 591 34.19 5.77 -3.07
N GLU A 592 33.42 5.03 -2.25
CA GLU A 592 32.96 5.44 -0.92
C GLU A 592 34.16 5.83 -0.02
N GLY A 593 35.19 4.97 0.06
CA GLY A 593 36.41 5.25 0.84
C GLY A 593 37.30 6.39 0.30
N HIS A 594 37.09 6.84 -0.93
CA HIS A 594 37.79 7.99 -1.54
C HIS A 594 36.93 9.26 -1.61
N ASN A 595 35.71 9.25 -1.03
CA ASN A 595 34.72 10.34 -1.11
C ASN A 595 34.40 10.79 -2.56
N ASP A 596 34.39 9.85 -3.50
CA ASP A 596 34.12 10.08 -4.92
C ASP A 596 32.64 9.86 -5.23
N THR A 597 31.81 10.81 -4.81
CA THR A 597 30.34 10.69 -4.79
C THR A 597 29.72 10.47 -6.16
N VAL A 598 30.33 10.98 -7.23
CA VAL A 598 29.81 10.85 -8.61
C VAL A 598 29.95 9.40 -9.09
N VAL A 599 31.11 8.79 -8.89
CA VAL A 599 31.34 7.39 -9.28
C VAL A 599 30.71 6.42 -8.28
N GLU A 600 30.65 6.76 -6.99
CA GLU A 600 29.87 6.03 -5.98
C GLU A 600 28.39 5.92 -6.39
N PHE A 601 27.75 7.05 -6.75
CA PHE A 601 26.35 7.06 -7.20
C PHE A 601 26.12 6.19 -8.45
N ARG A 602 26.99 6.32 -9.46
CA ARG A 602 26.95 5.47 -10.67
C ARG A 602 27.12 3.98 -10.31
N ALA A 603 28.01 3.65 -9.37
CA ALA A 603 28.25 2.29 -8.91
C ALA A 603 27.06 1.69 -8.14
N LEU A 604 26.38 2.48 -7.31
CA LEU A 604 25.14 2.07 -6.62
C LEU A 604 23.99 1.80 -7.60
N CYS A 605 23.80 2.67 -8.61
CA CYS A 605 22.82 2.43 -9.69
C CYS A 605 23.11 1.14 -10.46
N ILE A 606 24.38 0.88 -10.82
CA ILE A 606 24.82 -0.38 -11.44
C ILE A 606 24.52 -1.58 -10.54
N TRP A 607 24.84 -1.51 -9.24
CA TRP A 607 24.62 -2.61 -8.30
C TRP A 607 23.14 -2.94 -8.16
N LEU A 608 22.27 -1.92 -8.00
CA LEU A 608 20.83 -2.09 -7.83
C LEU A 608 20.12 -2.64 -9.09
N LYS A 609 20.72 -2.45 -10.28
CA LYS A 609 20.25 -2.93 -11.58
C LYS A 609 20.56 -4.41 -11.83
N ILE A 610 21.70 -4.94 -11.34
CA ILE A 610 22.06 -6.35 -11.49
C ILE A 610 21.13 -7.23 -10.65
N SER A 611 20.54 -8.25 -11.28
CA SER A 611 19.77 -9.29 -10.58
C SER A 611 20.64 -10.51 -10.26
N PRO A 612 20.54 -11.11 -9.06
CA PRO A 612 21.33 -12.29 -8.71
C PRO A 612 20.87 -13.53 -9.50
N GLN A 613 21.82 -14.39 -9.88
CA GLN A 613 21.56 -15.58 -10.70
C GLN A 613 21.01 -16.79 -9.91
N SER A 614 20.93 -16.69 -8.58
CA SER A 614 20.43 -17.74 -7.70
C SER A 614 19.61 -17.16 -6.54
N CYS A 615 18.63 -17.94 -6.10
CA CYS A 615 17.70 -17.76 -4.98
C CYS A 615 17.99 -16.62 -3.99
N ILE A 616 16.97 -15.79 -3.73
CA ILE A 616 17.00 -14.65 -2.80
C ILE A 616 17.53 -15.10 -1.42
N ASN A 617 18.73 -14.64 -1.06
CA ASN A 617 19.29 -14.77 0.28
C ASN A 617 18.95 -13.51 1.09
N ILE A 618 18.59 -13.68 2.36
CA ILE A 618 18.39 -12.63 3.37
C ILE A 618 19.55 -11.61 3.35
N GLU A 619 20.79 -12.08 3.21
CA GLU A 619 21.99 -11.23 3.18
C GLU A 619 22.04 -10.33 1.95
N TYR A 620 21.65 -10.84 0.76
CA TYR A 620 21.54 -10.01 -0.45
C TYR A 620 20.42 -8.98 -0.32
N TRP A 621 19.28 -9.34 0.28
CA TRP A 621 18.19 -8.38 0.50
C TRP A 621 18.60 -7.28 1.50
N HIS A 622 19.31 -7.64 2.56
CA HIS A 622 19.86 -6.70 3.53
C HIS A 622 20.81 -5.69 2.87
N GLU A 623 21.81 -6.17 2.11
CA GLU A 623 22.70 -5.33 1.32
C GLU A 623 21.92 -4.46 0.33
N ARG A 624 20.94 -5.01 -0.39
CA ARG A 624 20.14 -4.25 -1.37
C ARG A 624 19.41 -3.06 -0.75
N LEU A 625 18.82 -3.25 0.44
CA LEU A 625 18.20 -2.17 1.18
C LEU A 625 19.22 -1.13 1.68
N GLN A 626 20.40 -1.56 2.13
CA GLN A 626 21.49 -0.64 2.53
C GLN A 626 22.03 0.18 1.34
N ARG A 627 22.23 -0.43 0.16
CA ARG A 627 22.67 0.28 -1.05
C ARG A 627 21.61 1.28 -1.53
N LEU A 628 20.33 0.96 -1.38
CA LEU A 628 19.24 1.88 -1.69
C LEU A 628 19.14 3.03 -0.67
N MET A 629 19.31 2.76 0.63
CA MET A 629 19.46 3.82 1.65
C MET A 629 20.60 4.78 1.31
N ARG A 630 21.78 4.24 0.97
CA ARG A 630 22.95 5.04 0.62
C ARG A 630 22.73 5.90 -0.64
N LEU A 631 22.03 5.36 -1.64
CA LEU A 631 21.62 6.11 -2.83
C LEU A 631 20.69 7.29 -2.46
N CYS A 632 19.73 7.08 -1.56
CA CYS A 632 18.86 8.13 -1.04
C CYS A 632 19.64 9.19 -0.25
N GLU A 633 20.61 8.82 0.59
CA GLU A 633 21.47 9.77 1.31
C GLU A 633 22.21 10.72 0.35
N LEU A 634 22.85 10.17 -0.68
CA LEU A 634 23.56 10.95 -1.69
C LEU A 634 22.61 11.87 -2.45
N ALA A 635 21.46 11.36 -2.93
CA ALA A 635 20.47 12.15 -3.65
C ALA A 635 19.84 13.26 -2.79
N TYR A 636 19.53 12.98 -1.51
CA TYR A 636 18.93 13.95 -0.58
C TYR A 636 19.90 15.01 -0.09
N SER A 637 21.20 14.89 -0.34
CA SER A 637 22.14 15.99 -0.16
C SER A 637 21.96 17.09 -1.22
N PHE A 638 21.39 16.76 -2.39
CA PHE A 638 21.09 17.68 -3.50
C PHE A 638 19.60 18.09 -3.52
N ILE A 639 18.71 17.12 -3.34
CA ILE A 639 17.25 17.31 -3.50
C ILE A 639 16.65 18.22 -2.41
N ASP A 640 17.12 18.11 -1.16
CA ASP A 640 16.58 18.86 -0.03
C ASP A 640 17.38 20.14 0.21
N PRO A 641 16.83 21.33 -0.13
CA PRO A 641 17.58 22.57 -0.01
C PRO A 641 17.81 23.00 1.44
N ASN A 642 17.03 22.46 2.40
CA ASN A 642 17.02 22.89 3.80
C ASN A 642 18.07 22.18 4.68
N LYS A 643 18.74 21.15 4.15
CA LYS A 643 19.92 20.59 4.83
C LYS A 643 21.08 21.58 4.73
N ASN A 644 21.43 22.19 5.86
CA ASN A 644 22.64 23.01 6.01
C ASN A 644 23.90 22.15 5.88
N VAL A 645 24.33 21.90 4.64
CA VAL A 645 25.57 21.17 4.32
C VAL A 645 26.67 22.15 3.93
N GLN A 646 27.82 22.09 4.61
CA GLN A 646 29.01 22.93 4.39
C GLN A 646 29.71 22.73 3.02
N SER A 647 29.02 22.19 2.01
CA SER A 647 29.58 21.90 0.68
C SER A 647 28.53 21.88 -0.45
N LYS A 648 27.40 22.60 -0.30
CA LYS A 648 26.28 22.58 -1.26
C LYS A 648 26.69 22.89 -2.72
N GLU A 649 27.64 23.81 -2.93
CA GLU A 649 28.20 24.09 -4.27
C GLU A 649 28.93 22.86 -4.87
N LYS A 650 29.71 22.13 -4.06
CA LYS A 650 30.38 20.88 -4.48
C LYS A 650 29.35 19.81 -4.82
N ILE A 651 28.29 19.68 -4.02
CA ILE A 651 27.18 18.75 -4.28
C ILE A 651 26.49 19.09 -5.60
N ASN A 652 26.17 20.35 -5.84
CA ASN A 652 25.57 20.80 -7.10
C ASN A 652 26.47 20.46 -8.29
N LYS A 653 27.78 20.77 -8.23
CA LYS A 653 28.76 20.44 -9.27
C LYS A 653 28.88 18.93 -9.51
N ASN A 654 28.82 18.10 -8.46
CA ASN A 654 28.82 16.64 -8.59
C ASN A 654 27.59 16.12 -9.35
N PHE A 655 26.40 16.69 -9.11
CA PHE A 655 25.17 16.28 -9.82
C PHE A 655 25.09 16.87 -11.24
N GLU A 656 25.63 18.07 -11.47
CA GLU A 656 25.85 18.61 -12.82
C GLU A 656 26.77 17.68 -13.64
N GLU A 657 27.90 17.22 -13.07
CA GLU A 657 28.79 16.24 -13.71
C GLU A 657 28.12 14.87 -13.91
N LEU A 658 27.28 14.42 -12.95
CA LEU A 658 26.56 13.17 -13.06
C LEU A 658 25.67 13.13 -14.32
N PHE A 659 25.00 14.25 -14.59
CA PHE A 659 24.02 14.44 -15.67
C PHE A 659 24.57 15.12 -16.93
N PHE A 660 25.88 15.37 -17.03
CA PHE A 660 26.53 16.02 -18.19
C PHE A 660 25.98 17.43 -18.48
N VAL A 661 25.76 18.20 -17.42
CA VAL A 661 25.41 19.62 -17.49
C VAL A 661 26.70 20.45 -17.46
N GLU A 662 26.87 21.36 -18.42
CA GLU A 662 28.03 22.25 -18.51
C GLU A 662 27.68 23.68 -18.03
N GLU A 663 28.63 24.38 -17.43
CA GLU A 663 28.50 25.82 -17.10
C GLU A 663 28.81 26.68 -18.33
N VAL A 664 28.01 27.73 -18.57
CA VAL A 664 28.21 28.63 -19.71
C VAL A 664 29.29 29.67 -19.36
N GLN A 665 30.32 29.78 -20.21
CA GLN A 665 31.37 30.78 -20.03
C GLN A 665 30.78 32.20 -19.94
N ASP A 666 31.32 33.00 -19.01
CA ASP A 666 30.90 34.37 -18.68
C ASP A 666 29.43 34.52 -18.18
N HIS A 667 28.70 33.41 -17.99
CA HIS A 667 27.31 33.38 -17.52
C HIS A 667 27.08 32.32 -16.43
N PRO A 668 27.53 32.54 -15.18
CA PRO A 668 27.49 31.53 -14.11
C PRO A 668 26.09 31.08 -13.69
N ASN A 669 25.05 31.84 -14.04
CA ASN A 669 23.64 31.49 -13.77
C ASN A 669 23.01 30.62 -14.89
N LYS A 670 23.70 30.42 -16.02
CA LYS A 670 23.26 29.58 -17.13
C LYS A 670 23.96 28.23 -17.13
N ARG A 671 23.29 27.23 -17.70
CA ARG A 671 23.73 25.85 -17.85
C ARG A 671 23.41 25.32 -19.24
N LYS A 672 24.39 24.69 -19.89
CA LYS A 672 24.29 24.15 -21.24
C LYS A 672 24.00 22.66 -21.20
N ILE A 673 22.99 22.23 -21.96
CA ILE A 673 22.51 20.85 -22.00
C ILE A 673 22.30 20.43 -23.46
N SER A 674 22.68 19.19 -23.79
CA SER A 674 22.44 18.61 -25.11
C SER A 674 20.97 18.20 -25.29
N LEU A 675 20.40 18.37 -26.49
CA LEU A 675 19.00 18.04 -26.78
C LEU A 675 18.64 16.56 -26.48
N ASP A 676 19.59 15.64 -26.65
CA ASP A 676 19.44 14.21 -26.36
C ASP A 676 19.52 13.88 -24.84
N ASN A 677 19.73 14.86 -23.97
CA ASN A 677 19.83 14.64 -22.53
C ASN A 677 18.44 14.40 -21.92
N PRO A 678 18.24 13.33 -21.12
CA PRO A 678 16.93 13.01 -20.55
C PRO A 678 16.35 14.08 -19.61
N LEU A 679 17.15 15.02 -19.11
CA LEU A 679 16.66 16.16 -18.34
C LEU A 679 15.80 17.13 -19.19
N VAL A 680 15.99 17.19 -20.50
CA VAL A 680 15.29 18.15 -21.39
C VAL A 680 13.77 17.95 -21.34
N CYS A 681 13.28 16.72 -21.23
CA CYS A 681 11.86 16.44 -21.02
C CYS A 681 11.32 17.08 -19.72
N TYR A 682 12.05 16.93 -18.61
CA TYR A 682 11.67 17.48 -17.31
C TYR A 682 11.76 19.00 -17.26
N ILE A 683 12.73 19.60 -17.98
CA ILE A 683 12.86 21.05 -18.14
C ILE A 683 11.62 21.59 -18.88
N ASN A 684 11.29 21.01 -20.03
CA ASN A 684 10.12 21.39 -20.84
C ASN A 684 8.78 21.25 -20.09
N GLU A 685 8.66 20.29 -19.16
CA GLU A 685 7.49 20.18 -18.27
C GLU A 685 7.44 21.24 -17.16
N THR A 686 8.56 21.88 -16.81
CA THR A 686 8.63 22.91 -15.76
C THR A 686 8.51 24.35 -16.27
N THR A 687 8.75 24.61 -17.55
CA THR A 687 8.77 25.95 -18.13
C THR A 687 7.53 26.21 -18.99
N HIS A 688 6.52 26.88 -18.43
CA HIS A 688 5.39 27.40 -19.21
C HIS A 688 5.76 28.64 -20.05
N ASP A 689 6.83 29.35 -19.69
CA ASP A 689 7.35 30.51 -20.43
C ASP A 689 8.39 30.08 -21.48
N LYS A 690 8.13 30.37 -22.76
CA LYS A 690 9.06 30.10 -23.88
C LYS A 690 10.16 31.16 -24.06
N ASN A 691 10.25 32.14 -23.15
CA ASN A 691 11.00 33.38 -23.34
C ASN A 691 12.50 33.32 -22.94
N THR A 692 13.09 32.13 -22.79
CA THR A 692 14.51 31.96 -22.40
C THR A 692 15.26 30.90 -23.21
N ILE A 693 15.05 30.87 -24.53
CA ILE A 693 15.82 30.03 -25.46
C ILE A 693 16.59 30.92 -26.44
N GLU A 694 17.87 31.15 -26.16
CA GLU A 694 18.83 31.64 -27.16
C GLU A 694 19.37 30.43 -27.92
N ASP A 695 18.78 30.16 -29.09
CA ASP A 695 19.02 28.94 -29.84
C ASP A 695 20.40 28.97 -30.53
N SER A 696 21.27 27.99 -30.21
CA SER A 696 22.65 27.92 -30.72
C SER A 696 23.06 26.50 -31.15
N GLY A 697 22.16 25.78 -31.81
CA GLY A 697 22.41 24.46 -32.43
C GLY A 697 21.99 23.28 -31.55
N ASP A 698 22.74 22.17 -31.60
CA ASP A 698 22.39 20.88 -30.95
C ASP A 698 22.36 20.90 -29.39
N ARG A 699 22.45 22.08 -28.77
CA ARG A 699 22.50 22.30 -27.32
C ARG A 699 21.73 23.57 -26.96
N GLN A 700 20.99 23.52 -25.86
CA GLN A 700 20.22 24.65 -25.33
C GLN A 700 20.78 25.10 -23.97
N ASP A 701 20.69 26.41 -23.72
CA ASP A 701 21.14 27.05 -22.48
C ASP A 701 19.92 27.38 -21.60
N TYR A 702 19.95 26.97 -20.33
CA TYR A 702 18.86 27.16 -19.35
C TYR A 702 19.36 27.81 -18.07
N ASN A 703 18.47 28.42 -17.28
CA ASN A 703 18.82 28.93 -15.94
C ASN A 703 19.13 27.77 -14.97
N VAL A 704 20.14 27.97 -14.11
CA VAL A 704 20.62 26.97 -13.15
C VAL A 704 19.53 26.38 -12.26
N ASP A 705 18.60 27.21 -11.75
CA ASP A 705 17.49 26.75 -10.90
C ASP A 705 16.53 25.81 -11.62
N ILE A 706 16.28 26.05 -12.91
CA ILE A 706 15.42 25.20 -13.75
C ILE A 706 16.08 23.82 -13.92
N VAL A 707 17.39 23.82 -14.18
CA VAL A 707 18.17 22.57 -14.33
C VAL A 707 18.24 21.80 -13.02
N HIS A 708 18.50 22.46 -11.89
CA HIS A 708 18.54 21.80 -10.59
C HIS A 708 17.16 21.24 -10.19
N LYS A 709 16.07 21.97 -10.49
CA LYS A 709 14.70 21.49 -10.30
C LYS A 709 14.38 20.28 -11.18
N ALA A 710 14.85 20.26 -12.44
CA ALA A 710 14.70 19.13 -13.34
C ALA A 710 15.48 17.89 -12.85
N ILE A 711 16.73 18.07 -12.39
CA ILE A 711 17.54 17.00 -11.76
C ILE A 711 16.81 16.44 -10.54
N SER A 712 16.29 17.29 -9.65
CA SER A 712 15.56 16.85 -8.45
C SER A 712 14.29 16.07 -8.78
N LYS A 713 13.50 16.49 -9.77
CA LYS A 713 12.34 15.73 -10.26
C LYS A 713 12.73 14.39 -10.89
N PHE A 714 13.78 14.36 -11.70
CA PHE A 714 14.28 13.14 -12.34
C PHE A 714 14.73 12.12 -11.28
N LEU A 715 15.59 12.55 -10.34
CA LEU A 715 16.06 11.71 -9.23
C LEU A 715 14.90 11.23 -8.35
N ALA A 716 13.93 12.11 -8.05
CA ALA A 716 12.74 11.75 -7.28
C ALA A 716 11.92 10.64 -7.97
N SER A 717 11.68 10.76 -9.28
CA SER A 717 10.98 9.74 -10.06
C SER A 717 11.72 8.40 -10.06
N TYR A 718 13.04 8.41 -10.31
CA TYR A 718 13.87 7.21 -10.39
C TYR A 718 13.97 6.46 -9.06
N ILE A 719 14.23 7.17 -7.96
CA ILE A 719 14.31 6.56 -6.62
C ILE A 719 12.94 6.05 -6.17
N TYR A 720 11.84 6.76 -6.48
CA TYR A 720 10.49 6.24 -6.27
C TYR A 720 10.30 4.88 -6.98
N ASP A 721 10.74 4.75 -8.23
CA ASP A 721 10.58 3.50 -8.98
C ASP A 721 11.46 2.37 -8.42
N LEU A 722 12.66 2.68 -7.92
CA LEU A 722 13.49 1.73 -7.18
C LEU A 722 12.84 1.26 -5.86
N ILE A 723 12.31 2.20 -5.06
CA ILE A 723 11.65 1.91 -3.78
C ILE A 723 10.34 1.14 -4.03
N SER A 724 9.57 1.49 -5.05
CA SER A 724 8.33 0.79 -5.45
C SER A 724 8.61 -0.64 -5.93
N LYS A 725 9.70 -0.86 -6.66
CA LYS A 725 10.16 -2.22 -7.00
C LYS A 725 10.56 -3.02 -5.75
N VAL A 726 11.27 -2.39 -4.81
CA VAL A 726 11.68 -2.99 -3.53
C VAL A 726 10.49 -3.24 -2.59
N ASP A 727 9.43 -2.45 -2.65
CA ASP A 727 8.14 -2.73 -2.01
C ASP A 727 7.52 -4.03 -2.57
N GLN A 728 7.37 -4.13 -3.89
CA GLN A 728 6.79 -5.31 -4.56
C GLN A 728 7.61 -6.58 -4.31
N GLU A 729 8.94 -6.51 -4.47
CA GLU A 729 9.86 -7.61 -4.20
C GLU A 729 9.84 -8.00 -2.72
N GLY A 730 9.88 -7.04 -1.79
CA GLY A 730 9.83 -7.27 -0.35
C GLY A 730 8.54 -7.94 0.13
N ARG A 731 7.40 -7.60 -0.49
CA ARG A 731 6.09 -8.27 -0.26
C ARG A 731 6.05 -9.73 -0.72
N ASN A 732 7.03 -10.20 -1.48
CA ASN A 732 7.11 -11.58 -1.99
C ASN A 732 8.16 -12.45 -1.24
N ILE A 733 8.99 -11.86 -0.38
CA ILE A 733 10.01 -12.60 0.39
C ILE A 733 9.33 -13.28 1.58
N SER A 734 9.34 -14.62 1.65
CA SER A 734 8.60 -15.43 2.64
C SER A 734 8.74 -14.94 4.09
N ASP A 735 9.95 -14.59 4.51
CA ASP A 735 10.28 -14.15 5.88
C ASP A 735 9.72 -12.76 6.23
N ILE A 736 9.49 -11.92 5.22
CA ILE A 736 8.94 -10.57 5.35
C ILE A 736 7.42 -10.58 5.08
N ALA A 737 6.97 -11.46 4.19
CA ALA A 737 5.63 -11.49 3.62
C ALA A 737 4.61 -12.26 4.47
N TYR A 738 4.82 -13.57 4.72
CA TYR A 738 3.84 -14.36 5.49
C TYR A 738 4.23 -15.78 5.98
N GLU A 739 5.25 -16.47 5.44
CA GLU A 739 5.25 -17.96 5.48
C GLU A 739 6.34 -18.65 6.30
N ILE A 740 5.90 -19.38 7.35
CA ILE A 740 6.63 -20.51 7.96
C ILE A 740 6.08 -21.84 7.42
N CYS A 741 6.57 -22.28 6.26
CA CYS A 741 6.62 -23.70 5.83
C CYS A 741 7.66 -23.80 4.70
N ASN A 742 8.95 -23.85 5.02
CA ASN A 742 9.99 -23.88 4.01
C ASN A 742 10.01 -25.26 3.30
N GLU A 743 9.92 -25.27 1.98
CA GLU A 743 9.81 -26.48 1.18
C GLU A 743 11.12 -27.27 1.17
N ASN A 744 11.21 -28.43 1.85
CA ASN A 744 12.07 -29.55 1.41
C ASN A 744 11.91 -30.91 2.14
N VAL A 745 10.81 -31.16 2.87
CA VAL A 745 10.52 -32.51 3.40
C VAL A 745 9.06 -32.90 3.12
N LYS A 746 8.85 -34.15 2.67
CA LYS A 746 7.54 -34.74 2.29
C LYS A 746 6.56 -34.84 3.48
N CYS A 747 6.01 -33.73 3.96
CA CYS A 747 4.99 -33.72 5.01
C CYS A 747 3.61 -34.09 4.45
N LYS A 748 2.97 -35.12 5.02
CA LYS A 748 1.66 -35.65 4.57
C LYS A 748 0.46 -35.10 5.36
N LYS A 749 0.63 -34.07 6.20
CA LYS A 749 -0.45 -33.48 7.00
C LYS A 749 -0.95 -32.18 6.38
N TYR A 750 -2.28 -32.01 6.32
CA TYR A 750 -2.98 -30.86 5.72
C TYR A 750 -2.78 -29.51 6.46
N ILE A 751 -1.88 -29.43 7.45
CA ILE A 751 -1.65 -28.27 8.34
C ILE A 751 -0.12 -28.08 8.58
N CYS A 752 0.69 -27.97 7.52
CA CYS A 752 2.16 -27.75 7.63
C CYS A 752 2.49 -26.45 8.37
N HIS A 753 1.79 -25.38 8.00
CA HIS A 753 2.03 -23.95 8.28
C HIS A 753 2.02 -23.54 9.76
N LYS A 754 2.00 -24.51 10.70
CA LYS A 754 2.11 -24.28 12.16
C LYS A 754 3.18 -25.14 12.84
N HIS A 755 3.96 -25.97 12.13
CA HIS A 755 4.73 -27.06 12.74
C HIS A 755 6.16 -27.30 12.23
N HIS A 756 6.66 -26.59 11.20
CA HIS A 756 7.88 -27.02 10.49
C HIS A 756 9.10 -26.08 10.54
N VAL A 757 9.01 -24.90 11.17
CA VAL A 757 10.19 -24.18 11.66
C VAL A 757 9.91 -23.82 13.11
N ILE A 758 10.78 -24.26 14.02
CA ILE A 758 10.91 -23.63 15.33
C ILE A 758 11.81 -22.41 15.07
N PRO A 759 11.29 -21.17 15.10
CA PRO A 759 12.16 -20.01 14.98
C PRO A 759 13.18 -20.05 16.12
N THR A 760 14.40 -19.55 15.87
CA THR A 760 15.38 -19.29 16.94
C THR A 760 15.45 -17.78 17.18
N PRO A 761 15.92 -17.31 18.36
CA PRO A 761 16.12 -15.88 18.60
C PRO A 761 16.98 -15.19 17.52
N SER A 762 18.03 -15.87 17.03
CA SER A 762 18.91 -15.42 15.94
C SER A 762 18.16 -15.21 14.61
N ILE A 763 17.27 -16.14 14.22
CA ILE A 763 16.43 -16.02 13.02
C ILE A 763 15.41 -14.88 13.19
N LEU A 764 14.76 -14.79 14.35
CA LEU A 764 13.76 -13.75 14.62
C LEU A 764 14.40 -12.35 14.62
N HIS A 765 15.61 -12.20 15.17
CA HIS A 765 16.34 -10.93 15.12
C HIS A 765 16.58 -10.47 13.68
N LYS A 766 17.19 -11.33 12.85
CA LYS A 766 17.47 -11.03 11.44
C LYS A 766 16.19 -10.63 10.69
N ARG A 767 15.09 -11.35 10.92
CA ARG A 767 13.77 -11.07 10.33
C ARG A 767 13.21 -9.70 10.76
N ILE A 768 13.22 -9.36 12.05
CA ILE A 768 12.72 -8.06 12.53
C ILE A 768 13.61 -6.93 12.02
N THR A 769 14.95 -7.05 12.12
CA THR A 769 15.88 -6.04 11.61
C THR A 769 15.72 -5.81 10.10
N LEU A 770 15.48 -6.86 9.31
CA LEU A 770 15.23 -6.72 7.87
C LEU A 770 13.91 -6.01 7.57
N ALA A 771 12.83 -6.34 8.28
CA ALA A 771 11.54 -5.67 8.12
C ALA A 771 11.58 -4.20 8.59
N CYS A 772 12.32 -3.90 9.66
CA CYS A 772 12.61 -2.54 10.10
C CYS A 772 13.36 -1.74 9.03
N LEU A 773 14.43 -2.30 8.46
CA LEU A 773 15.21 -1.68 7.39
C LEU A 773 14.39 -1.46 6.11
N GLN A 774 13.56 -2.44 5.73
CA GLN A 774 12.59 -2.31 4.63
C GLN A 774 11.69 -1.08 4.86
N TYR A 775 11.11 -0.94 6.06
CA TYR A 775 10.28 0.22 6.39
C TYR A 775 11.06 1.55 6.40
N THR A 776 12.31 1.58 6.89
CA THR A 776 13.20 2.76 6.80
C THR A 776 13.42 3.22 5.36
N VAL A 777 13.59 2.27 4.42
CA VAL A 777 13.68 2.56 2.97
C VAL A 777 12.36 3.15 2.45
N ILE A 778 11.22 2.57 2.81
CA ILE A 778 9.89 3.07 2.41
C ILE A 778 9.63 4.49 2.96
N ARG A 779 10.11 4.81 4.17
CA ARG A 779 10.01 6.16 4.75
C ARG A 779 10.91 7.19 4.06
N GLN A 780 11.90 6.81 3.26
CA GLN A 780 12.64 7.78 2.44
C GLN A 780 11.71 8.55 1.50
N LEU A 781 10.56 7.98 1.08
CA LEU A 781 9.60 8.66 0.20
C LEU A 781 8.96 9.92 0.83
N ASP A 782 9.04 10.12 2.16
CA ASP A 782 8.52 11.32 2.83
C ASP A 782 9.12 12.60 2.24
N THR A 783 10.45 12.64 2.07
CA THR A 783 11.17 13.82 1.58
C THR A 783 10.67 14.23 0.19
N MET A 784 10.43 13.26 -0.69
CA MET A 784 9.89 13.51 -2.04
C MET A 784 8.42 13.91 -2.02
N TYR A 785 7.64 13.35 -1.10
CA TYR A 785 6.23 13.65 -0.90
C TYR A 785 6.02 15.08 -0.38
N HIS A 786 6.81 15.53 0.61
CA HIS A 786 6.71 16.86 1.19
C HIS A 786 7.32 17.97 0.31
N LEU A 787 8.32 17.65 -0.53
CA LEU A 787 8.90 18.59 -1.50
C LEU A 787 8.11 18.67 -2.83
N TYR A 788 6.99 17.95 -2.97
CA TYR A 788 6.15 17.92 -4.18
C TYR A 788 6.94 17.60 -5.47
N LEU A 789 7.91 16.68 -5.38
CA LEU A 789 8.79 16.30 -6.51
C LEU A 789 8.27 15.14 -7.35
N LEU A 790 7.20 14.48 -6.89
CA LEU A 790 6.54 13.38 -7.57
C LEU A 790 5.29 13.88 -8.31
N ILE A 791 4.97 13.29 -9.45
CA ILE A 791 3.70 13.51 -10.17
C ILE A 791 2.54 12.97 -9.31
N ASP A 792 1.40 13.66 -9.30
CA ASP A 792 0.22 13.41 -8.45
C ASP A 792 -0.14 11.92 -8.27
N ARG A 793 -0.11 11.14 -9.36
CA ARG A 793 -0.38 9.69 -9.35
C ARG A 793 0.58 8.90 -8.46
N LYS A 794 1.87 9.24 -8.48
CA LYS A 794 2.91 8.66 -7.59
C LYS A 794 2.75 9.19 -6.16
N GLN A 795 2.49 10.50 -6.01
CA GLN A 795 2.36 11.16 -4.70
C GLN A 795 1.20 10.55 -3.88
N GLY A 796 0.05 10.32 -4.49
CA GLY A 796 -1.12 9.70 -3.86
C GLY A 796 -0.94 8.22 -3.42
N LEU A 797 0.16 7.56 -3.79
CA LEU A 797 0.45 6.18 -3.40
C LEU A 797 1.41 6.07 -2.20
N VAL A 798 2.22 7.10 -1.93
CA VAL A 798 3.29 7.07 -0.90
C VAL A 798 2.74 6.70 0.47
N LEU A 799 1.71 7.40 0.94
CA LEU A 799 1.09 7.17 2.24
C LEU A 799 0.49 5.75 2.37
N GLY A 800 -0.04 5.20 1.28
CA GLY A 800 -0.60 3.85 1.26
C GLY A 800 0.46 2.76 1.43
N ILE A 801 1.62 2.92 0.78
CA ILE A 801 2.75 1.99 0.91
C ILE A 801 3.33 2.07 2.33
N GLN A 802 3.53 3.27 2.86
CA GLN A 802 4.02 3.47 4.22
C GLN A 802 3.08 2.89 5.28
N ARG A 803 1.77 3.12 5.14
CA ARG A 803 0.74 2.56 6.03
C ARG A 803 0.78 1.03 6.03
N PHE A 804 0.84 0.40 4.85
CA PHE A 804 0.92 -1.06 4.73
C PHE A 804 2.11 -1.65 5.52
N TRP A 805 3.31 -1.09 5.37
CA TRP A 805 4.50 -1.59 6.07
C TRP A 805 4.46 -1.34 7.59
N ALA A 806 3.95 -0.19 8.02
CA ALA A 806 3.73 0.10 9.44
C ALA A 806 2.74 -0.90 10.07
N GLU A 807 1.60 -1.16 9.40
CA GLU A 807 0.60 -2.16 9.83
C GLU A 807 1.21 -3.56 9.95
N ARG A 808 2.03 -4.00 8.98
CA ARG A 808 2.71 -5.31 9.00
C ARG A 808 3.74 -5.42 10.13
N LEU A 809 4.58 -4.42 10.36
CA LEU A 809 5.53 -4.42 11.48
C LEU A 809 4.81 -4.56 12.81
N ILE A 810 3.77 -3.73 13.03
CA ILE A 810 2.96 -3.75 14.24
C ILE A 810 2.32 -5.12 14.44
N GLU A 811 1.72 -5.71 13.41
CA GLU A 811 0.90 -6.93 13.54
C GLU A 811 1.68 -8.26 13.63
N TYR A 812 2.84 -8.37 12.97
CA TYR A 812 3.59 -9.64 12.83
C TYR A 812 4.97 -9.66 13.48
N HIS A 813 5.49 -8.52 13.91
CA HIS A 813 6.83 -8.40 14.49
C HIS A 813 6.80 -7.81 15.90
N PHE A 814 5.96 -6.79 16.14
CA PHE A 814 5.87 -6.16 17.46
C PHE A 814 4.77 -6.79 18.33
N ARG A 815 3.58 -7.06 17.77
CA ARG A 815 2.48 -7.70 18.51
C ARG A 815 2.94 -8.97 19.23
N TYR A 816 2.65 -9.01 20.54
CA TYR A 816 2.92 -10.16 21.39
C TYR A 816 1.99 -11.33 21.06
N GLN A 817 2.51 -12.36 20.40
CA GLN A 817 1.73 -13.55 20.00
C GLN A 817 1.92 -14.75 20.95
N SER A 818 3.06 -14.87 21.65
CA SER A 818 3.32 -15.87 22.70
C SER A 818 4.71 -15.68 23.32
N PRO A 819 4.97 -16.01 24.60
CA PRO A 819 6.35 -16.15 25.10
C PRO A 819 7.17 -17.23 24.37
N GLN A 820 6.55 -18.09 23.53
CA GLN A 820 7.24 -19.02 22.63
C GLN A 820 7.43 -18.49 21.18
N SER A 821 6.98 -17.27 20.84
CA SER A 821 7.03 -16.76 19.45
C SER A 821 7.30 -15.26 19.29
N SER A 822 7.07 -14.44 20.33
CA SER A 822 7.53 -13.06 20.41
C SER A 822 8.70 -12.99 21.39
N CYS A 823 9.83 -12.44 20.94
CA CYS A 823 10.96 -12.06 21.79
C CYS A 823 10.97 -10.54 21.96
N PRO A 824 10.46 -10.01 23.08
CA PRO A 824 10.44 -8.57 23.36
C PRO A 824 11.83 -7.94 23.27
N GLU A 825 12.88 -8.68 23.62
CA GLU A 825 14.27 -8.25 23.58
C GLU A 825 14.74 -8.05 22.14
N MET A 826 14.37 -8.94 21.21
CA MET A 826 14.72 -8.79 19.79
C MET A 826 13.93 -7.66 19.12
N THR A 827 12.67 -7.49 19.51
CA THR A 827 11.82 -6.36 19.12
C THR A 827 12.43 -5.04 19.60
N HIS A 828 12.77 -4.94 20.89
CA HIS A 828 13.36 -3.76 21.50
C HIS A 828 14.74 -3.43 20.90
N ALA A 829 15.60 -4.43 20.70
CA ALA A 829 16.91 -4.27 20.07
C ALA A 829 16.84 -3.86 18.59
N ALA A 830 15.72 -4.13 17.91
CA ALA A 830 15.47 -3.61 16.55
C ALA A 830 14.90 -2.18 16.59
N ILE A 831 13.97 -1.88 17.50
CA ILE A 831 13.35 -0.56 17.66
C ILE A 831 14.39 0.51 18.04
N ILE A 832 15.29 0.24 19.00
CA ILE A 832 16.36 1.19 19.38
C ILE A 832 17.28 1.54 18.19
N LYS A 833 17.44 0.62 17.23
CA LYS A 833 18.27 0.83 16.04
C LYS A 833 17.55 1.55 14.89
N LEU A 834 16.27 1.89 15.04
CA LEU A 834 15.55 2.66 14.03
C LEU A 834 16.02 4.13 14.04
N PRO A 835 16.24 4.73 12.87
CA PRO A 835 16.42 6.19 12.77
C PRO A 835 15.20 6.92 13.34
N LYS A 836 15.43 8.03 14.05
CA LYS A 836 14.38 8.80 14.74
C LYS A 836 13.17 9.11 13.84
N HIS A 837 13.39 9.60 12.62
CA HIS A 837 12.32 9.90 11.66
C HIS A 837 11.49 8.66 11.25
N THR A 838 12.10 7.46 11.25
CA THR A 838 11.40 6.21 10.98
C THR A 838 10.55 5.80 12.18
N TYR A 839 11.07 5.94 13.40
CA TYR A 839 10.35 5.65 14.64
C TYR A 839 9.15 6.62 14.85
N ASP A 840 9.36 7.91 14.60
CA ASP A 840 8.32 8.93 14.67
C ASP A 840 7.22 8.67 13.62
N GLY A 841 7.60 8.33 12.38
CA GLY A 841 6.67 7.95 11.32
C GLY A 841 5.89 6.66 11.62
N LEU A 842 6.53 5.66 12.23
CA LEU A 842 5.87 4.43 12.70
C LEU A 842 4.82 4.75 13.76
N THR A 843 5.18 5.61 14.71
CA THR A 843 4.28 6.11 15.76
C THR A 843 3.09 6.83 15.17
N GLU A 844 3.32 7.81 14.27
CA GLU A 844 2.26 8.62 13.66
C GLU A 844 1.30 7.78 12.80
N LEU A 845 1.82 6.84 12.01
CA LEU A 845 1.00 5.93 11.23
C LEU A 845 0.25 4.94 12.12
N SER A 846 0.84 4.47 13.22
CA SER A 846 0.11 3.66 14.21
C SER A 846 -1.10 4.43 14.75
N TYR A 847 -0.93 5.71 15.10
CA TYR A 847 -2.05 6.56 15.51
C TYR A 847 -3.14 6.63 14.42
N LYS A 848 -2.77 6.96 13.17
CA LYS A 848 -3.76 7.10 12.07
C LYS A 848 -4.48 5.79 11.73
N VAL A 849 -3.82 4.64 11.86
CA VAL A 849 -4.41 3.31 11.62
C VAL A 849 -5.40 2.93 12.72
N TRP A 850 -4.99 3.09 13.99
CA TRP A 850 -5.72 2.53 15.12
C TRP A 850 -6.74 3.53 15.70
N LEU A 851 -6.51 4.83 15.61
CA LEU A 851 -7.35 5.93 16.12
C LEU A 851 -7.90 6.88 15.02
N ASP A 852 -8.18 6.37 13.82
CA ASP A 852 -8.81 7.16 12.72
C ASP A 852 -10.20 7.73 13.11
N ARG A 853 -10.83 8.53 12.23
CA ARG A 853 -12.16 9.15 12.46
C ARG A 853 -13.24 8.15 12.91
N GLU A 854 -13.15 6.90 12.48
CA GLU A 854 -14.01 5.77 12.87
C GLU A 854 -13.59 5.08 14.18
N PHE A 855 -12.80 5.72 15.05
CA PHE A 855 -12.41 5.13 16.33
C PHE A 855 -13.63 4.89 17.24
N ASP A 856 -14.06 3.63 17.29
CA ASP A 856 -15.11 3.11 18.15
C ASP A 856 -14.57 2.82 19.56
N PRO A 857 -14.94 3.62 20.59
CA PRO A 857 -14.52 3.37 21.97
C PRO A 857 -15.08 2.05 22.52
N CYS A 858 -16.12 1.46 21.92
CA CYS A 858 -16.64 0.14 22.29
C CYS A 858 -15.73 -1.02 21.84
N ASN A 859 -14.73 -0.78 20.98
CA ASN A 859 -13.85 -1.83 20.47
C ASN A 859 -12.60 -1.99 21.35
N PHE A 860 -12.75 -2.69 22.47
CA PHE A 860 -11.71 -2.77 23.50
C PHE A 860 -10.49 -3.57 23.02
N ALA A 861 -10.70 -4.52 22.11
CA ALA A 861 -9.61 -5.23 21.42
C ALA A 861 -8.66 -4.26 20.68
N LYS A 862 -9.22 -3.28 19.97
CA LYS A 862 -8.45 -2.25 19.25
C LYS A 862 -7.66 -1.36 20.20
N MET A 863 -8.26 -0.97 21.33
CA MET A 863 -7.60 -0.19 22.38
C MET A 863 -6.43 -0.95 23.03
N LEU A 864 -6.66 -2.20 23.46
CA LEU A 864 -5.62 -3.05 24.05
C LEU A 864 -4.44 -3.25 23.08
N LYS A 865 -4.72 -3.61 21.82
CA LYS A 865 -3.68 -3.78 20.78
C LYS A 865 -2.88 -2.49 20.59
N TYR A 866 -3.52 -1.33 20.54
CA TYR A 866 -2.84 -0.05 20.38
C TYR A 866 -1.97 0.32 21.58
N ILE A 867 -2.47 0.19 22.82
CA ILE A 867 -1.69 0.56 24.01
C ILE A 867 -0.50 -0.37 24.25
N PHE A 868 -0.63 -1.69 24.00
CA PHE A 868 0.52 -2.60 24.07
C PHE A 868 1.61 -2.27 23.05
N VAL A 869 1.24 -1.87 21.83
CA VAL A 869 2.19 -1.44 20.81
C VAL A 869 2.90 -0.15 21.23
N LEU A 870 2.18 0.83 21.77
CA LEU A 870 2.78 2.06 22.31
C LEU A 870 3.75 1.80 23.47
N PHE A 871 3.42 0.85 24.36
CA PHE A 871 4.30 0.44 25.45
C PHE A 871 5.57 -0.26 24.95
N GLN A 872 5.47 -1.16 23.98
CA GLN A 872 6.64 -1.81 23.35
C GLN A 872 7.54 -0.82 22.61
N LEU A 873 6.95 0.19 21.97
CA LEU A 873 7.69 1.29 21.35
C LEU A 873 8.34 2.23 22.39
N ARG A 874 7.82 2.27 23.63
CA ARG A 874 8.11 3.28 24.68
C ARG A 874 7.67 4.70 24.30
N CYS A 875 6.58 4.81 23.54
CA CYS A 875 6.15 6.10 22.98
C CYS A 875 5.28 6.93 23.94
N SER A 876 5.92 7.78 24.75
CA SER A 876 5.25 8.68 25.70
C SER A 876 4.27 9.66 25.05
N SER A 877 4.62 10.22 23.88
CA SER A 877 3.78 11.15 23.12
C SER A 877 2.54 10.44 22.52
N GLY A 878 2.71 9.22 22.01
CA GLY A 878 1.60 8.38 21.53
C GLY A 878 0.61 8.03 22.66
N ILE A 879 1.11 7.78 23.87
CA ILE A 879 0.28 7.56 25.07
C ILE A 879 -0.46 8.85 25.49
N ASN A 880 0.22 10.00 25.50
CA ASN A 880 -0.44 11.29 25.77
C ASN A 880 -1.58 11.55 24.76
N LYS A 881 -1.35 11.20 23.49
CA LYS A 881 -2.33 11.38 22.41
C LYS A 881 -3.50 10.40 22.52
N PHE A 882 -3.26 9.13 22.90
CA PHE A 882 -4.32 8.17 23.25
C PHE A 882 -5.24 8.74 24.33
N HIS A 883 -4.67 9.17 25.45
CA HIS A 883 -5.42 9.78 26.55
C HIS A 883 -6.26 10.97 26.07
N ARG A 884 -5.66 11.90 25.33
CA ARG A 884 -6.34 13.11 24.83
C ARG A 884 -7.54 12.78 23.94
N GLU A 885 -7.42 11.81 23.03
CA GLU A 885 -8.51 11.47 22.11
C GLU A 885 -9.68 10.75 22.77
N ILE A 886 -9.45 9.94 23.80
CA ILE A 886 -10.56 9.37 24.58
C ILE A 886 -11.24 10.46 25.42
N SER A 887 -10.48 11.29 26.15
CA SER A 887 -11.03 12.36 26.99
C SER A 887 -11.80 13.43 26.19
N LYS A 888 -11.43 13.67 24.93
CA LYS A 888 -12.22 14.55 24.04
C LYS A 888 -13.65 14.03 23.82
N LYS A 889 -13.82 12.70 23.66
CA LYS A 889 -15.14 12.11 23.37
C LYS A 889 -16.10 12.17 24.56
N GLU A 890 -15.58 12.21 25.80
CA GLU A 890 -16.38 12.45 27.02
C GLU A 890 -17.12 13.80 27.00
N ARG A 891 -16.58 14.84 26.32
CA ARG A 891 -17.21 16.17 26.27
C ARG A 891 -18.36 16.26 25.25
N SER A 892 -18.44 15.33 24.30
CA SER A 892 -19.51 15.35 23.28
C SER A 892 -20.80 14.71 23.80
N HIS A 893 -21.89 15.48 23.84
CA HIS A 893 -23.22 15.05 24.30
C HIS A 893 -23.91 14.07 23.31
N TYR A 894 -23.31 12.91 23.07
CA TYR A 894 -23.95 11.78 22.38
C TYR A 894 -24.39 10.71 23.38
N PRO A 895 -25.56 10.06 23.19
CA PRO A 895 -26.08 9.04 24.09
C PRO A 895 -25.37 7.70 23.87
N TYR A 896 -24.07 7.65 24.18
CA TYR A 896 -23.37 6.38 24.38
C TYR A 896 -23.75 5.79 25.73
N ASP A 897 -23.81 4.46 25.79
CA ASP A 897 -24.04 3.73 27.03
C ASP A 897 -22.97 4.12 28.07
N SER A 898 -23.40 4.51 29.27
CA SER A 898 -22.53 5.04 30.34
C SER A 898 -21.47 4.02 30.78
N THR A 899 -21.78 2.74 30.55
CA THR A 899 -20.93 1.59 30.84
C THR A 899 -19.66 1.51 29.98
N VAL A 900 -19.73 1.90 28.69
CA VAL A 900 -18.57 1.88 27.76
C VAL A 900 -17.52 2.91 28.18
N HIS A 901 -17.97 4.12 28.55
CA HIS A 901 -17.08 5.22 28.94
C HIS A 901 -16.28 4.90 30.18
N GLU A 902 -16.90 4.31 31.21
CA GLU A 902 -16.18 3.91 32.43
C GLU A 902 -15.02 2.95 32.15
N VAL A 903 -15.11 2.07 31.15
CA VAL A 903 -14.08 1.05 30.93
C VAL A 903 -12.91 1.56 30.06
N ALA A 904 -13.19 2.45 29.10
CA ALA A 904 -12.12 3.20 28.43
C ALA A 904 -11.33 4.04 29.46
N LYS A 905 -12.04 4.65 30.42
CA LYS A 905 -11.48 5.36 31.57
C LYS A 905 -10.70 4.46 32.53
N LEU A 906 -11.15 3.23 32.82
CA LEU A 906 -10.35 2.25 33.58
C LEU A 906 -9.00 1.94 32.90
N LEU A 907 -8.98 1.80 31.57
CA LEU A 907 -7.74 1.56 30.82
C LEU A 907 -6.79 2.78 30.86
N ILE A 908 -7.33 4.00 30.76
CA ILE A 908 -6.53 5.24 30.89
C ILE A 908 -5.96 5.37 32.29
N LEU A 909 -6.77 5.21 33.33
CA LEU A 909 -6.34 5.30 34.72
C LEU A 909 -5.29 4.23 35.04
N PHE A 910 -5.36 3.05 34.43
CA PHE A 910 -4.29 2.04 34.51
C PHE A 910 -2.97 2.54 33.91
N VAL A 911 -2.99 3.06 32.68
CA VAL A 911 -1.81 3.60 31.97
C VAL A 911 -1.19 4.79 32.71
N GLU A 912 -2.02 5.70 33.21
CA GLU A 912 -1.62 6.85 34.01
C GLU A 912 -0.99 6.41 35.34
N SER A 913 -1.59 5.43 36.02
CA SER A 913 -1.07 4.88 37.28
C SER A 913 0.29 4.23 37.10
N LEU A 914 0.54 3.56 35.97
CA LEU A 914 1.87 3.03 35.66
C LEU A 914 2.90 4.15 35.45
N ARG A 915 2.54 5.20 34.71
CA ARG A 915 3.43 6.35 34.46
C ARG A 915 3.76 7.16 35.70
N THR A 916 2.84 7.21 36.66
CA THR A 916 3.01 7.87 37.97
C THR A 916 3.59 6.93 39.03
N ASN A 917 3.99 5.71 38.66
CA ASN A 917 4.50 4.66 39.56
C ASN A 917 3.54 4.26 40.70
N LEU A 918 2.24 4.56 40.57
CA LEU A 918 1.17 4.21 41.49
C LEU A 918 0.73 2.75 41.27
N VAL A 919 1.62 1.79 41.53
CA VAL A 919 1.44 0.37 41.20
C VAL A 919 0.16 -0.24 41.78
N ILE A 920 -0.23 0.12 43.01
CA ILE A 920 -1.49 -0.35 43.63
C ILE A 920 -2.71 0.16 42.86
N LYS A 921 -2.71 1.43 42.44
CA LYS A 921 -3.77 2.02 41.61
C LYS A 921 -3.82 1.31 40.25
N ALA A 922 -2.67 1.05 39.62
CA ALA A 922 -2.57 0.32 38.36
C ALA A 922 -3.17 -1.09 38.45
N ILE A 923 -2.81 -1.88 39.47
CA ILE A 923 -3.37 -3.22 39.69
C ILE A 923 -4.90 -3.15 39.79
N ASN A 924 -5.42 -2.28 40.65
CA ASN A 924 -6.86 -2.11 40.86
C ASN A 924 -7.62 -1.75 39.56
N GLN A 925 -7.11 -0.82 38.76
CA GLN A 925 -7.77 -0.43 37.50
C GLN A 925 -7.69 -1.53 36.45
N SER A 926 -6.55 -2.21 36.32
CA SER A 926 -6.39 -3.33 35.38
C SER A 926 -7.35 -4.49 35.70
N LYS A 927 -7.55 -4.82 36.98
CA LYS A 927 -8.47 -5.89 37.40
C LYS A 927 -9.94 -5.54 37.16
N LYS A 928 -10.35 -4.29 37.43
CA LYS A 928 -11.70 -3.81 37.09
C LYS A 928 -11.95 -3.88 35.58
N PHE A 929 -10.97 -3.46 34.77
CA PHE A 929 -11.04 -3.54 33.32
C PHE A 929 -11.14 -5.00 32.85
N ILE A 930 -10.29 -5.89 33.36
CA ILE A 930 -10.31 -7.32 33.03
C ILE A 930 -11.66 -7.92 33.38
N ASN A 931 -12.18 -7.72 34.59
CA ASN A 931 -13.44 -8.32 35.02
C ASN A 931 -14.60 -7.87 34.12
N TYR A 932 -14.72 -6.56 33.86
CA TYR A 932 -15.74 -6.03 32.96
C TYR A 932 -15.62 -6.62 31.55
N ALA A 933 -14.40 -6.69 30.99
CA ALA A 933 -14.14 -7.21 29.65
C ALA A 933 -14.47 -8.71 29.51
N VAL A 934 -14.33 -9.49 30.59
CA VAL A 934 -14.76 -10.89 30.64
C VAL A 934 -16.29 -10.99 30.73
N GLU A 935 -16.91 -10.26 31.67
CA GLU A 935 -18.36 -10.30 31.93
C GLU A 935 -19.20 -9.79 30.74
N ASN A 936 -18.69 -8.80 29.99
CA ASN A 936 -19.43 -8.12 28.92
C ASN A 936 -18.81 -8.37 27.53
N SER A 937 -18.11 -9.50 27.35
CA SER A 937 -17.26 -9.83 26.18
C SER A 937 -17.89 -9.54 24.80
N GLU A 938 -19.21 -9.71 24.65
CA GLU A 938 -19.95 -9.36 23.43
C GLU A 938 -20.12 -7.84 23.24
N GLN A 939 -20.54 -7.11 24.28
CA GLN A 939 -20.75 -5.65 24.23
C GLN A 939 -19.43 -4.91 23.93
N VAL A 940 -18.32 -5.42 24.44
CA VAL A 940 -16.97 -4.86 24.26
C VAL A 940 -16.27 -5.32 22.97
N LYS A 941 -17.00 -6.04 22.11
CA LYS A 941 -16.57 -6.53 20.79
C LYS A 941 -15.31 -7.40 20.84
N ILE A 942 -15.12 -8.17 21.93
CA ILE A 942 -14.06 -9.16 22.09
C ILE A 942 -14.54 -10.48 21.46
N GLU A 943 -14.53 -10.52 20.13
CA GLU A 943 -15.02 -11.67 19.34
C GLU A 943 -13.89 -12.56 18.81
N MET A 944 -12.70 -11.98 18.56
CA MET A 944 -11.59 -12.64 17.87
C MET A 944 -10.56 -13.26 18.84
N PRO A 945 -9.94 -14.42 18.52
CA PRO A 945 -8.84 -15.00 19.31
C PRO A 945 -7.73 -13.98 19.64
N GLU A 946 -7.44 -13.11 18.67
CA GLU A 946 -6.59 -11.93 18.79
C GLU A 946 -6.87 -11.09 20.05
N ALA A 947 -8.14 -10.77 20.30
CA ALA A 947 -8.57 -9.93 21.42
C ALA A 947 -8.42 -10.65 22.77
N PHE A 948 -8.78 -11.95 22.82
CA PHE A 948 -8.52 -12.81 23.97
C PHE A 948 -7.02 -12.96 24.26
N GLY A 949 -6.19 -12.98 23.21
CA GLY A 949 -4.74 -12.99 23.31
C GLY A 949 -4.17 -11.72 23.91
N ASP A 950 -4.68 -10.54 23.53
CA ASP A 950 -4.28 -9.26 24.10
C ASP A 950 -4.77 -9.08 25.55
N LEU A 951 -6.01 -9.52 25.86
CA LEU A 951 -6.54 -9.53 27.23
C LEU A 951 -5.74 -10.47 28.15
N THR A 952 -5.31 -11.63 27.64
CA THR A 952 -4.39 -12.54 28.35
C THR A 952 -3.06 -11.86 28.65
N SER A 953 -2.54 -11.02 27.74
CA SER A 953 -1.31 -10.23 27.96
C SER A 953 -1.49 -9.16 29.05
N LEU A 954 -2.70 -8.63 29.22
CA LEU A 954 -3.01 -7.74 30.35
C LEU A 954 -3.04 -8.50 31.67
N MET A 955 -3.67 -9.69 31.71
CA MET A 955 -3.66 -10.54 32.90
C MET A 955 -2.23 -10.98 33.30
N GLU A 956 -1.39 -11.34 32.33
CA GLU A 956 0.03 -11.65 32.54
C GLU A 956 0.80 -10.45 33.13
N PHE A 957 0.51 -9.23 32.67
CA PHE A 957 1.10 -8.00 33.20
C PHE A 957 0.60 -7.70 34.63
N THR A 958 -0.71 -7.73 34.86
CA THR A 958 -1.32 -7.56 36.19
C THR A 958 -0.77 -8.57 37.20
N MET A 959 -0.55 -9.82 36.78
CA MET A 959 0.07 -10.85 37.61
C MET A 959 1.50 -10.48 38.04
N PHE A 960 2.31 -9.98 37.11
CA PHE A 960 3.65 -9.46 37.40
C PHE A 960 3.62 -8.27 38.36
N LEU A 961 2.71 -7.30 38.15
CA LEU A 961 2.57 -6.14 39.04
C LEU A 961 2.19 -6.56 40.47
N ILE A 962 1.27 -7.51 40.63
CA ILE A 962 0.89 -8.04 41.96
C ILE A 962 2.08 -8.69 42.66
N LEU A 963 2.89 -9.51 41.95
CA LEU A 963 4.06 -10.15 42.56
C LEU A 963 5.18 -9.15 42.88
N ALA A 964 5.40 -8.15 42.03
CA ALA A 964 6.34 -7.06 42.33
C ALA A 964 5.88 -6.25 43.55
N ALA A 965 4.56 -6.08 43.74
CA ALA A 965 3.92 -5.43 44.87
C ALA A 965 3.70 -6.33 46.10
N ARG A 966 4.33 -7.52 46.16
CA ARG A 966 4.21 -8.41 47.32
C ARG A 966 4.75 -7.72 48.59
N PRO A 967 3.99 -7.67 49.70
CA PRO A 967 4.51 -7.21 50.97
C PRO A 967 5.66 -8.11 51.48
N GLY A 968 6.75 -7.47 51.90
CA GLY A 968 7.98 -8.12 52.35
C GLY A 968 9.06 -8.10 51.27
N ASN A 969 9.88 -9.14 51.22
CA ASN A 969 10.98 -9.24 50.28
C ASN A 969 10.47 -9.63 48.88
N CYS A 970 10.97 -8.97 47.84
CA CYS A 970 10.73 -9.37 46.44
C CYS A 970 11.34 -10.77 46.21
N ASP A 971 10.51 -11.82 46.29
CA ASP A 971 10.89 -13.22 46.09
C ASP A 971 9.81 -13.92 45.25
N PHE A 972 9.97 -13.88 43.93
CA PHE A 972 9.04 -14.45 42.95
C PHE A 972 9.76 -15.17 41.79
N CYS A 973 9.07 -16.13 41.16
CA CYS A 973 9.56 -16.90 40.02
C CYS A 973 8.67 -16.62 38.79
N LEU A 974 9.29 -16.19 37.68
CA LEU A 974 8.61 -15.83 36.44
C LEU A 974 9.40 -16.28 35.20
N PRO A 975 8.79 -16.36 34.01
CA PRO A 975 9.52 -16.49 32.76
C PRO A 975 10.40 -15.25 32.50
N ARG A 976 11.61 -15.46 31.97
CA ARG A 976 12.58 -14.40 31.63
C ARG A 976 11.97 -13.33 30.72
N SER A 977 11.15 -13.75 29.74
CA SER A 977 10.49 -12.84 28.80
C SER A 977 9.51 -11.86 29.46
N TYR A 978 8.89 -12.21 30.58
CA TYR A 978 7.94 -11.35 31.29
C TYR A 978 8.67 -10.20 31.99
N LEU A 979 9.87 -10.47 32.53
CA LEU A 979 10.73 -9.44 33.11
C LEU A 979 11.11 -8.39 32.05
N PHE A 980 11.53 -8.80 30.85
CA PHE A 980 11.84 -7.85 29.77
C PHE A 980 10.62 -7.08 29.26
N ASN A 981 9.48 -7.75 29.07
CA ASN A 981 8.24 -7.12 28.62
C ASN A 981 7.77 -6.00 29.57
N TYR A 982 7.79 -6.27 30.87
CA TYR A 982 7.01 -5.49 31.83
C TYR A 982 7.86 -4.71 32.83
N TYR A 983 9.07 -5.16 33.15
CA TYR A 983 9.97 -4.40 34.02
C TYR A 983 10.72 -3.34 33.21
N ASP A 984 11.46 -3.75 32.18
CA ASP A 984 12.38 -2.87 31.45
C ASP A 984 11.66 -1.84 30.57
N ALA A 985 10.54 -2.22 29.94
CA ALA A 985 9.75 -1.30 29.12
C ALA A 985 9.06 -0.17 29.93
N PHE A 986 8.76 -0.42 31.22
CA PHE A 986 8.01 0.50 32.07
C PHE A 986 8.87 1.19 33.14
N ASN A 987 10.17 0.87 33.22
CA ASN A 987 11.08 1.39 34.25
C ASN A 987 10.59 1.19 35.70
N LEU A 988 9.77 0.16 35.94
CA LEU A 988 9.21 -0.11 37.26
C LEU A 988 10.33 -0.37 38.26
N ASN A 989 10.32 0.40 39.35
CA ASN A 989 11.38 0.38 40.35
C ASN A 989 10.92 -0.45 41.58
N PRO A 990 11.40 -1.69 41.76
CA PRO A 990 10.98 -2.57 42.84
C PRO A 990 11.39 -2.03 44.21
N SER A 991 12.40 -1.16 44.28
CA SER A 991 12.81 -0.49 45.52
C SER A 991 11.73 0.47 46.01
N PHE A 992 11.12 1.27 45.12
CA PHE A 992 9.98 2.13 45.50
C PHE A 992 8.75 1.31 45.90
N ILE A 993 8.57 0.12 45.31
CA ILE A 993 7.45 -0.77 45.65
C ILE A 993 7.65 -1.41 47.05
N CYS A 994 8.89 -1.60 47.50
CA CYS A 994 9.20 -2.26 48.78
C CYS A 994 9.46 -1.31 49.96
N LEU A 995 9.90 -0.06 49.74
CA LEU A 995 10.56 0.74 50.79
C LEU A 995 9.70 1.84 51.44
N GLU A 996 8.71 2.44 50.79
CA GLU A 996 7.93 3.54 51.37
C GLU A 996 6.70 3.05 52.16
N ASP A 997 6.64 3.32 53.46
CA ASP A 997 5.60 2.83 54.38
C ASP A 997 4.16 3.27 54.02
N ILE A 998 3.99 4.36 53.27
CA ILE A 998 2.68 4.91 52.90
C ILE A 998 2.00 4.09 51.78
N ASN A 999 2.78 3.36 50.96
CA ASN A 999 2.30 2.61 49.80
C ASN A 999 2.51 1.08 49.92
N LYS A 1000 2.78 0.56 51.12
CA LYS A 1000 2.92 -0.89 51.33
C LYS A 1000 1.57 -1.60 51.23
N TYR A 1001 1.45 -2.48 50.22
CA TYR A 1001 0.39 -3.48 50.13
C TYR A 1001 0.25 -4.23 51.45
N LYS A 1002 -0.95 -4.39 52.00
CA LYS A 1002 -1.13 -5.31 53.14
C LYS A 1002 -1.17 -6.76 52.64
N ILE A 1003 -0.70 -7.71 53.45
CA ILE A 1003 -0.73 -9.15 53.10
C ILE A 1003 -2.16 -9.61 52.76
N ILE A 1004 -3.17 -9.06 53.44
CA ILE A 1004 -4.59 -9.33 53.17
C ILE A 1004 -5.00 -8.81 51.78
N GLU A 1005 -4.59 -7.58 51.44
CA GLU A 1005 -4.85 -6.99 50.13
C GLU A 1005 -4.17 -7.83 49.03
N TYR A 1006 -2.89 -8.20 49.20
CA TYR A 1006 -2.15 -9.03 48.25
C TYR A 1006 -2.84 -10.39 48.01
N ASN A 1007 -3.25 -11.07 49.08
CA ASN A 1007 -3.93 -12.35 49.00
C ASN A 1007 -5.30 -12.24 48.30
N ASN A 1008 -6.06 -11.17 48.54
CA ASN A 1008 -7.32 -10.90 47.84
C ASN A 1008 -7.07 -10.66 46.36
N GLU A 1009 -6.07 -9.86 46.02
CA GLU A 1009 -5.80 -9.41 44.65
C GLU A 1009 -5.27 -10.53 43.75
N ILE A 1010 -4.39 -11.41 44.27
CA ILE A 1010 -3.95 -12.60 43.54
C ILE A 1010 -5.07 -13.66 43.41
N THR A 1011 -5.97 -13.77 44.40
CA THR A 1011 -7.13 -14.67 44.37
C THR A 1011 -8.19 -14.20 43.38
N ASP A 1012 -8.43 -12.89 43.30
CA ASP A 1012 -9.33 -12.30 42.32
C ASP A 1012 -8.80 -12.52 40.89
N LEU A 1013 -7.51 -12.24 40.65
CA LEU A 1013 -6.89 -12.53 39.35
C LEU A 1013 -6.97 -14.02 38.98
N PHE A 1014 -6.75 -14.94 39.94
CA PHE A 1014 -6.93 -16.38 39.74
C PHE A 1014 -8.36 -16.72 39.28
N ASN A 1015 -9.39 -16.10 39.87
CA ASN A 1015 -10.77 -16.30 39.46
C ASN A 1015 -11.09 -15.65 38.10
N GLN A 1016 -10.55 -14.46 37.80
CA GLN A 1016 -10.67 -13.84 36.47
C GLN A 1016 -10.06 -14.73 35.37
N VAL A 1017 -8.88 -15.32 35.60
CA VAL A 1017 -8.23 -16.25 34.65
C VAL A 1017 -9.06 -17.52 34.45
N LYS A 1018 -9.69 -18.06 35.52
CA LYS A 1018 -10.64 -19.18 35.42
C LYS A 1018 -11.89 -18.84 34.63
N ASN A 1019 -12.45 -17.65 34.84
CA ASN A 1019 -13.64 -17.18 34.13
C ASN A 1019 -13.33 -17.03 32.63
N LEU A 1020 -12.23 -16.35 32.28
CA LEU A 1020 -11.81 -16.20 30.88
C LEU A 1020 -11.51 -17.55 30.21
N LEU A 1021 -10.84 -18.48 30.92
CA LEU A 1021 -10.58 -19.81 30.39
C LEU A 1021 -11.88 -20.61 30.17
N LYS A 1022 -12.88 -20.45 31.05
CA LYS A 1022 -14.21 -21.05 30.87
C LYS A 1022 -14.93 -20.47 29.64
N GLU A 1023 -15.01 -19.16 29.52
CA GLU A 1023 -15.64 -18.48 28.37
C GLU A 1023 -15.02 -18.92 27.02
N ILE A 1024 -13.70 -19.06 26.97
CA ILE A 1024 -12.99 -19.53 25.77
C ILE A 1024 -13.28 -21.01 25.45
N ILE A 1025 -13.47 -21.86 26.47
CA ILE A 1025 -13.80 -23.28 26.30
C ILE A 1025 -15.26 -23.45 25.84
N ASP A 1026 -16.17 -22.63 26.36
CA ASP A 1026 -17.61 -22.75 26.10
C ASP A 1026 -17.99 -22.25 24.67
N ARG A 1027 -17.14 -21.44 23.99
CA ARG A 1027 -17.37 -20.89 22.62
C ARG A 1027 -17.10 -21.86 21.43
N ASP A 1028 -16.83 -23.13 21.71
CA ASP A 1028 -16.67 -24.29 20.77
C ASP A 1028 -15.50 -24.24 19.73
N ARG A 1029 -14.96 -25.42 19.43
CA ARG A 1029 -13.80 -25.73 18.57
C ARG A 1029 -12.44 -25.20 19.06
N ASN A 1030 -12.00 -25.78 20.19
CA ASN A 1030 -10.66 -25.80 20.82
C ASN A 1030 -9.38 -25.54 19.97
N ILE A 1031 -9.40 -25.74 18.64
CA ILE A 1031 -8.22 -25.58 17.77
C ILE A 1031 -7.78 -24.12 17.66
N TYR A 1032 -8.73 -23.18 17.51
CA TYR A 1032 -8.41 -21.76 17.26
C TYR A 1032 -7.80 -21.06 18.47
N TYR A 1033 -8.30 -21.35 19.68
CA TYR A 1033 -7.84 -20.74 20.93
C TYR A 1033 -6.70 -21.51 21.62
N SER A 1034 -6.16 -22.55 20.99
CA SER A 1034 -5.23 -23.50 21.64
C SER A 1034 -3.97 -22.85 22.25
N THR A 1035 -3.40 -21.82 21.62
CA THR A 1035 -2.28 -21.04 22.17
C THR A 1035 -2.67 -20.22 23.40
N ILE A 1036 -3.89 -19.68 23.42
CA ILE A 1036 -4.41 -18.81 24.49
C ILE A 1036 -4.77 -19.65 25.70
N ILE A 1037 -5.46 -20.78 25.49
CA ILE A 1037 -5.74 -21.78 26.53
C ILE A 1037 -4.44 -22.25 27.20
N LEU A 1038 -3.39 -22.52 26.42
CA LEU A 1038 -2.08 -22.90 26.96
C LEU A 1038 -1.42 -21.75 27.77
N ARG A 1039 -1.54 -20.49 27.34
CA ARG A 1039 -1.08 -19.32 28.12
C ARG A 1039 -1.83 -19.20 29.45
N LEU A 1040 -3.16 -19.27 29.45
CA LEU A 1040 -3.97 -19.20 30.67
C LEU A 1040 -3.68 -20.37 31.64
N ILE A 1041 -3.45 -21.58 31.13
CA ILE A 1041 -2.99 -22.72 31.96
C ILE A 1041 -1.61 -22.45 32.57
N ARG A 1042 -0.64 -21.93 31.81
CA ARG A 1042 0.68 -21.54 32.34
C ARG A 1042 0.57 -20.41 33.37
N LEU A 1043 -0.35 -19.45 33.17
CA LEU A 1043 -0.61 -18.35 34.11
C LEU A 1043 -1.17 -18.86 35.44
N LEU A 1044 -2.15 -19.77 35.41
CA LEU A 1044 -2.67 -20.45 36.62
C LEU A 1044 -1.57 -21.23 37.35
N ILE A 1045 -0.66 -21.87 36.61
CA ILE A 1045 0.51 -22.53 37.20
C ILE A 1045 1.45 -21.51 37.84
N LEU A 1046 1.81 -20.42 37.16
CA LEU A 1046 2.69 -19.38 37.69
C LEU A 1046 2.13 -18.76 38.98
N ILE A 1047 0.81 -18.50 39.02
CA ILE A 1047 0.11 -18.11 40.26
C ILE A 1047 0.30 -19.18 41.35
N SER A 1048 0.05 -20.46 41.05
CA SER A 1048 0.22 -21.57 42.00
C SER A 1048 1.66 -21.78 42.49
N LEU A 1049 2.66 -21.47 41.66
CA LEU A 1049 4.07 -21.64 42.00
C LEU A 1049 4.54 -20.52 42.92
N ASN A 1050 4.01 -19.30 42.75
CA ASN A 1050 4.33 -18.17 43.61
C ASN A 1050 3.51 -18.17 44.92
N GLU A 1051 2.25 -18.59 44.87
CA GLU A 1051 1.33 -18.78 46.01
C GLU A 1051 0.86 -20.23 46.14
N SER A 1052 1.55 -21.00 47.00
CA SER A 1052 1.24 -22.41 47.25
C SER A 1052 -0.11 -22.65 47.91
N THR A 1053 -0.74 -21.63 48.50
CA THR A 1053 -2.09 -21.70 49.07
C THR A 1053 -3.15 -22.06 48.01
N LEU A 1054 -3.00 -21.53 46.79
CA LEU A 1054 -3.90 -21.78 45.66
C LEU A 1054 -3.60 -23.07 44.89
N ALA A 1055 -2.51 -23.79 45.22
CA ALA A 1055 -2.08 -24.97 44.46
C ALA A 1055 -3.11 -26.11 44.48
N SER A 1056 -3.82 -26.29 45.60
CA SER A 1056 -4.91 -27.28 45.71
C SER A 1056 -6.09 -26.94 44.79
N ASP A 1057 -6.45 -25.66 44.69
CA ASP A 1057 -7.55 -25.20 43.86
C ASP A 1057 -7.21 -25.29 42.37
N VAL A 1058 -5.97 -24.98 41.99
CA VAL A 1058 -5.44 -25.16 40.63
C VAL A 1058 -5.48 -26.64 40.22
N LEU A 1059 -4.99 -27.54 41.08
CA LEU A 1059 -5.03 -29.00 40.84
C LEU A 1059 -6.46 -29.52 40.73
N ASN A 1060 -7.39 -29.07 41.57
CA ASN A 1060 -8.79 -29.47 41.51
C ASN A 1060 -9.50 -28.92 40.27
N TYR A 1061 -9.19 -27.67 39.87
CA TYR A 1061 -9.73 -27.08 38.66
C TYR A 1061 -9.20 -27.78 37.40
N PHE A 1062 -7.90 -28.10 37.31
CA PHE A 1062 -7.31 -28.86 36.20
C PHE A 1062 -7.93 -30.25 36.04
N LYS A 1063 -8.21 -30.96 37.14
CA LYS A 1063 -8.98 -32.23 37.10
C LYS A 1063 -10.36 -32.04 36.46
N SER A 1064 -11.05 -30.93 36.74
CA SER A 1064 -12.38 -30.65 36.15
C SER A 1064 -12.32 -30.18 34.68
N LEU A 1065 -11.14 -29.79 34.20
CA LEU A 1065 -10.87 -29.41 32.81
C LEU A 1065 -10.33 -30.55 31.94
N ASN A 1066 -9.79 -31.62 32.53
CA ASN A 1066 -9.14 -32.73 31.82
C ASN A 1066 -10.01 -33.33 30.70
N ASP A 1067 -11.31 -33.46 30.95
CA ASP A 1067 -12.25 -34.07 29.99
C ASP A 1067 -12.88 -33.05 29.02
N LYS A 1068 -12.51 -31.76 29.15
CA LYS A 1068 -13.01 -30.64 28.34
C LYS A 1068 -11.97 -30.10 27.35
N ILE A 1069 -10.68 -30.19 27.69
CA ILE A 1069 -9.57 -29.61 26.90
C ILE A 1069 -8.84 -30.70 26.11
N TYR A 1070 -9.13 -30.79 24.80
CA TYR A 1070 -8.53 -31.80 23.90
C TYR A 1070 -7.22 -31.33 23.25
N ILE A 1071 -6.39 -30.59 23.98
CA ILE A 1071 -5.15 -29.99 23.46
C ILE A 1071 -3.94 -30.76 23.98
N ASN A 1072 -3.26 -31.51 23.11
CA ASN A 1072 -2.12 -32.37 23.48
C ASN A 1072 -1.00 -31.65 24.29
N LYS A 1073 -0.72 -30.37 24.01
CA LYS A 1073 0.26 -29.56 24.77
C LYS A 1073 -0.20 -29.24 26.20
N CYS A 1074 -1.51 -29.25 26.47
CA CYS A 1074 -2.09 -29.00 27.79
C CYS A 1074 -2.16 -30.28 28.64
N ASN A 1075 -2.27 -31.46 28.03
CA ASN A 1075 -2.39 -32.74 28.75
C ASN A 1075 -1.24 -32.99 29.74
N LYS A 1076 -0.01 -32.56 29.42
CA LYS A 1076 1.15 -32.66 30.33
C LYS A 1076 0.95 -31.89 31.65
N TYR A 1077 0.12 -30.85 31.64
CA TYR A 1077 -0.23 -30.04 32.81
C TYR A 1077 -1.50 -30.53 33.52
N LEU A 1078 -2.54 -30.94 32.78
CA LEU A 1078 -3.84 -31.33 33.35
C LEU A 1078 -3.77 -32.66 34.12
N LEU A 1079 -2.81 -33.53 33.79
CA LEU A 1079 -2.59 -34.83 34.45
C LEU A 1079 -1.68 -34.76 35.70
N VAL A 1080 -1.25 -33.57 36.12
CA VAL A 1080 -0.34 -33.41 37.26
C VAL A 1080 -1.05 -33.67 38.60
N ILE A 1081 -0.42 -34.49 39.45
CA ILE A 1081 -0.95 -34.87 40.78
C ILE A 1081 -0.33 -34.03 41.91
N ASN A 1082 0.86 -33.44 41.71
CA ASN A 1082 1.62 -32.72 42.74
C ASN A 1082 2.26 -31.44 42.17
N GLN A 1083 2.12 -30.33 42.89
CA GLN A 1083 2.65 -29.01 42.54
C GLN A 1083 4.14 -29.01 42.17
N SER A 1084 4.97 -29.83 42.82
CA SER A 1084 6.42 -29.93 42.54
C SER A 1084 6.74 -30.34 41.10
N HIS A 1085 5.85 -31.10 40.43
CA HIS A 1085 6.03 -31.46 39.03
C HIS A 1085 5.71 -30.30 38.06
N PHE A 1086 4.88 -29.32 38.45
CA PHE A 1086 4.60 -28.16 37.60
C PHE A 1086 5.86 -27.35 37.28
N VAL A 1087 6.77 -27.22 38.24
CA VAL A 1087 8.06 -26.51 38.07
C VAL A 1087 8.84 -27.12 36.92
N ASN A 1088 9.05 -28.44 36.93
CA ASN A 1088 9.81 -29.14 35.91
C ASN A 1088 9.12 -29.05 34.54
N ILE A 1089 7.81 -29.34 34.49
CA ILE A 1089 7.05 -29.34 33.23
C ILE A 1089 7.03 -27.94 32.59
N LEU A 1090 6.89 -26.88 33.39
CA LEU A 1090 6.92 -25.49 32.90
C LEU A 1090 8.34 -25.06 32.48
N ASN A 1091 9.37 -25.42 33.25
CA ASN A 1091 10.76 -25.13 32.90
C ASN A 1091 11.16 -25.81 31.58
N ASP A 1092 10.79 -27.09 31.41
CA ASP A 1092 11.05 -27.85 30.18
C ASP A 1092 10.26 -27.31 28.99
N ASP A 1093 8.99 -26.92 29.17
CA ASP A 1093 8.13 -26.34 28.12
C ASP A 1093 8.55 -24.92 27.68
N LEU A 1094 9.20 -24.15 28.56
CA LEU A 1094 9.83 -22.88 28.19
C LEU A 1094 11.16 -23.11 27.45
N LYS A 1095 11.95 -24.09 27.91
CA LYS A 1095 13.24 -24.48 27.32
C LYS A 1095 13.12 -25.26 25.99
N GLU A 1096 11.98 -25.89 25.70
CA GLU A 1096 11.73 -26.79 24.54
C GLU A 1096 12.21 -26.20 23.19
N ASN A 1097 12.13 -24.87 23.04
CA ASN A 1097 12.50 -24.12 21.82
C ASN A 1097 13.66 -23.12 22.02
N GLY A 1098 14.29 -23.06 23.21
CA GLY A 1098 15.38 -22.12 23.50
C GLY A 1098 14.99 -20.63 23.61
N PHE A 1099 13.69 -20.32 23.73
CA PHE A 1099 13.20 -18.93 23.78
C PHE A 1099 13.21 -18.32 25.18
N ASP A 1100 12.85 -19.11 26.19
CA ASP A 1100 12.54 -18.61 27.52
C ASP A 1100 12.97 -19.61 28.60
N SER A 1101 13.03 -19.15 29.85
CA SER A 1101 13.43 -19.92 31.01
C SER A 1101 12.78 -19.34 32.26
N LEU A 1102 12.48 -20.17 33.24
CA LEU A 1102 12.14 -19.66 34.57
C LEU A 1102 13.34 -18.94 35.19
N VAL A 1103 13.05 -17.81 35.84
CA VAL A 1103 14.00 -16.99 36.59
C VAL A 1103 13.38 -16.67 37.96
N ILE A 1104 14.17 -16.89 39.01
CA ILE A 1104 13.86 -16.46 40.37
C ILE A 1104 14.40 -15.03 40.52
N VAL A 1105 13.53 -14.08 40.86
CA VAL A 1105 13.90 -12.71 41.23
C VAL A 1105 13.86 -12.63 42.74
N TYR A 1106 15.01 -12.31 43.34
CA TYR A 1106 15.21 -12.29 44.78
C TYR A 1106 15.94 -11.02 45.21
N TYR A 1107 15.27 -10.15 45.96
CA TYR A 1107 15.90 -9.00 46.62
C TYR A 1107 16.63 -9.46 47.88
N ASN A 1108 17.94 -9.21 47.97
CA ASN A 1108 18.78 -9.78 49.02
C ASN A 1108 18.75 -8.93 50.29
N CYS A 1109 17.83 -9.27 51.17
CA CYS A 1109 17.65 -8.72 52.51
C CYS A 1109 18.36 -9.53 53.63
N GLY A 1110 18.94 -10.69 53.30
CA GLY A 1110 19.55 -11.62 54.26
C GLY A 1110 18.71 -12.86 54.62
N GLU A 1111 17.46 -12.99 54.16
CA GLU A 1111 16.64 -14.19 54.35
C GLU A 1111 16.81 -15.21 53.21
N VAL A 1112 16.63 -16.52 53.46
CA VAL A 1112 16.73 -17.52 52.38
C VAL A 1112 15.48 -17.49 51.49
N SER A 1113 15.66 -17.31 50.17
CA SER A 1113 14.57 -17.38 49.18
C SER A 1113 13.75 -18.67 49.32
N LYS A 1114 12.42 -18.55 49.24
CA LYS A 1114 11.49 -19.69 49.27
C LYS A 1114 11.67 -20.64 48.09
N PHE A 1115 12.30 -20.17 47.01
CA PHE A 1115 12.65 -20.97 45.82
C PHE A 1115 14.06 -21.56 45.85
N SER A 1116 14.79 -21.44 46.96
CA SER A 1116 16.15 -22.00 47.12
C SER A 1116 16.26 -23.49 46.78
N SER A 1117 15.20 -24.27 47.05
CA SER A 1117 15.12 -25.68 46.65
C SER A 1117 15.10 -25.90 45.12
N TRP A 1118 14.67 -24.91 44.33
CA TRP A 1118 14.56 -24.97 42.87
C TRP A 1118 15.80 -24.44 42.14
N GLU A 1119 16.67 -23.69 42.83
CA GLU A 1119 18.02 -23.33 42.32
C GLU A 1119 18.79 -24.62 41.97
N ASN A 1120 18.68 -25.65 42.83
CA ASN A 1120 19.23 -26.99 42.61
C ASN A 1120 18.63 -27.73 41.39
N SER A 1121 17.51 -27.25 40.85
CA SER A 1121 16.84 -27.80 39.65
C SER A 1121 17.23 -27.05 38.36
N GLY A 1122 18.26 -26.19 38.39
CA GLY A 1122 18.74 -25.47 37.22
C GLY A 1122 17.79 -24.36 36.74
N ILE A 1123 17.18 -23.66 37.70
CA ILE A 1123 16.47 -22.40 37.49
C ILE A 1123 17.41 -21.25 37.87
N THR A 1124 17.53 -20.25 36.99
CA THR A 1124 18.43 -19.12 37.19
C THR A 1124 17.90 -18.18 38.26
N LYS A 1125 18.76 -17.71 39.17
CA LYS A 1125 18.40 -16.71 40.19
C LYS A 1125 19.09 -15.38 39.95
N ILE A 1126 18.32 -14.31 39.95
CA ILE A 1126 18.78 -12.93 40.06
C ILE A 1126 18.70 -12.55 41.54
N SER A 1127 19.85 -12.44 42.20
CA SER A 1127 19.96 -11.79 43.50
C SER A 1127 20.39 -10.34 43.28
N TYR A 1128 19.78 -9.38 43.98
CA TYR A 1128 20.12 -7.97 43.85
C TYR A 1128 19.90 -7.18 45.14
N HIS A 1129 20.69 -6.12 45.33
CA HIS A 1129 20.60 -5.15 46.43
C HIS A 1129 20.29 -3.74 45.91
N SER A 1130 20.47 -3.47 44.60
CA SER A 1130 20.09 -2.22 43.94
C SER A 1130 19.43 -2.45 42.57
N ILE A 1131 18.82 -1.40 42.01
CA ILE A 1131 18.14 -1.41 40.70
C ILE A 1131 19.16 -1.64 39.58
N GLU A 1132 20.33 -1.04 39.69
CA GLU A 1132 21.45 -1.18 38.75
C GLU A 1132 21.96 -2.62 38.76
N GLU A 1133 22.09 -3.24 39.93
CA GLU A 1133 22.47 -4.65 40.06
C GLU A 1133 21.40 -5.58 39.46
N PHE A 1134 20.11 -5.30 39.69
CA PHE A 1134 19.01 -6.03 39.05
C PHE A 1134 19.06 -5.92 37.52
N ARG A 1135 19.12 -4.70 36.97
CA ARG A 1135 19.20 -4.46 35.52
C ARG A 1135 20.45 -5.11 34.91
N SER A 1136 21.60 -4.98 35.56
CA SER A 1136 22.86 -5.62 35.13
C SER A 1136 22.72 -7.15 35.10
N SER A 1137 22.10 -7.75 36.12
CA SER A 1137 21.90 -9.20 36.21
C SER A 1137 20.88 -9.71 35.19
N LEU A 1138 19.81 -8.96 34.96
CA LEU A 1138 18.80 -9.24 33.93
C LEU A 1138 19.43 -9.22 32.51
N HIS A 1139 20.30 -8.25 32.22
CA HIS A 1139 21.06 -8.22 30.97
C HIS A 1139 22.06 -9.39 30.84
N LYS A 1140 22.81 -9.74 31.90
CA LYS A 1140 23.78 -10.86 31.87
C LYS A 1140 23.14 -12.20 31.50
N ILE A 1141 21.94 -12.48 32.01
CA ILE A 1141 21.20 -13.72 31.73
C ILE A 1141 20.67 -13.75 30.28
N THR A 1142 20.59 -12.60 29.62
CA THR A 1142 20.11 -12.48 28.23
C THR A 1142 21.23 -12.72 27.22
N ILE A 1143 22.44 -12.24 27.49
CA ILE A 1143 23.63 -12.43 26.66
C ILE A 1143 24.10 -13.90 26.67
N ASN A 1144 23.91 -14.61 27.79
CA ASN A 1144 24.38 -16.00 27.97
C ASN A 1144 23.45 -17.08 27.37
N THR A 1145 22.57 -16.74 26.41
CA THR A 1145 21.79 -17.76 25.69
C THR A 1145 22.72 -18.58 24.77
N PRO A 1146 22.79 -19.91 24.90
CA PRO A 1146 23.88 -20.70 24.31
C PRO A 1146 23.64 -21.04 22.82
N ASN A 1147 23.83 -20.04 21.95
CA ASN A 1147 24.38 -20.14 20.59
C ASN A 1147 24.17 -18.82 19.83
N ASP A 1148 25.15 -17.92 19.91
CA ASP A 1148 25.73 -17.14 18.80
C ASP A 1148 26.49 -15.94 19.39
N GLN A 1149 27.76 -15.77 19.03
CA GLN A 1149 28.56 -14.61 19.43
C GLN A 1149 28.12 -13.36 18.64
N ILE A 1150 26.97 -12.78 19.01
CA ILE A 1150 26.56 -11.45 18.54
C ILE A 1150 27.28 -10.42 19.41
N SER A 1151 28.32 -9.80 18.86
CA SER A 1151 29.09 -8.77 19.55
C SER A 1151 28.25 -7.50 19.74
N PHE A 1152 27.66 -7.33 20.92
CA PHE A 1152 27.13 -6.06 21.38
C PHE A 1152 28.28 -5.12 21.76
N GLN A 1153 28.91 -4.49 20.77
CA GLN A 1153 29.65 -3.26 21.01
C GLN A 1153 28.65 -2.09 21.03
N PRO A 1154 28.66 -1.23 22.07
CA PRO A 1154 27.98 0.05 22.00
C PRO A 1154 28.77 0.92 21.02
N ALA A 1155 28.14 1.28 19.90
CA ALA A 1155 28.54 2.48 19.17
C ALA A 1155 28.28 3.70 20.08
N GLU A 1156 29.13 4.71 19.98
CA GLU A 1156 29.19 5.82 20.93
C GLU A 1156 27.84 6.51 21.12
N LEU A 1157 27.51 6.77 22.38
CA LEU A 1157 26.31 7.51 22.79
C LEU A 1157 26.37 8.94 22.25
N VAL A 1158 25.72 9.20 21.12
CA VAL A 1158 25.24 10.55 20.81
C VAL A 1158 24.19 10.86 21.86
N VAL A 1159 24.55 11.74 22.81
CA VAL A 1159 23.71 12.13 23.94
C VAL A 1159 22.47 12.87 23.43
N GLY A 1160 21.38 12.13 23.23
CA GLY A 1160 20.08 12.61 22.81
C GLY A 1160 19.00 12.04 23.73
N SER A 1161 18.80 12.71 24.87
CA SER A 1161 17.78 12.46 25.91
C SER A 1161 17.44 11.01 26.24
N GLU A 1162 17.99 10.52 27.37
CA GLU A 1162 17.42 9.38 28.09
C GLU A 1162 15.92 9.63 28.35
N GLN A 1163 15.03 8.90 27.70
CA GLN A 1163 13.61 8.87 28.08
C GLN A 1163 13.41 8.02 29.35
N LYS A 1164 13.93 8.53 30.47
CA LYS A 1164 13.47 8.16 31.80
C LYS A 1164 12.07 8.76 31.99
N PHE A 1165 11.12 7.95 32.47
CA PHE A 1165 9.86 8.49 33.01
C PHE A 1165 10.20 9.20 34.33
N ALA A 1166 10.42 10.51 34.26
CA ALA A 1166 10.54 11.36 35.44
C ALA A 1166 9.14 11.81 35.89
N PRO A 1167 8.81 11.77 37.19
CA PRO A 1167 7.60 12.42 37.69
C PRO A 1167 7.80 13.93 37.66
N ILE A 1168 6.85 14.66 37.08
CA ILE A 1168 6.75 16.11 37.20
C ILE A 1168 5.75 16.38 38.33
N PHE A 1169 6.19 17.10 39.36
CA PHE A 1169 5.30 17.63 40.39
C PHE A 1169 4.45 18.75 39.81
N VAL A 1170 3.19 18.82 40.24
CA VAL A 1170 2.23 19.86 39.86
C VAL A 1170 2.51 21.11 40.69
N ASP A 1171 2.47 22.28 40.05
CA ASP A 1171 2.02 23.54 40.67
C ASP A 1171 1.32 24.42 39.60
N ASP A 1172 0.13 24.88 39.98
CA ASP A 1172 -0.75 25.97 39.49
C ASP A 1172 -0.87 26.37 38.00
N ASP A 1173 -2.06 26.07 37.46
CA ASP A 1173 -3.03 27.02 36.89
C ASP A 1173 -2.56 28.38 36.33
N ARG A 1174 -2.71 28.53 35.00
CA ARG A 1174 -3.67 29.50 34.45
C ARG A 1174 -4.07 29.25 32.99
N ASP A 1175 -5.23 29.79 32.65
CA ASP A 1175 -5.97 29.61 31.40
C ASP A 1175 -5.28 30.23 30.17
N ASP A 1176 -5.59 29.70 28.97
CA ASP A 1176 -6.42 30.44 28.00
C ASP A 1176 -6.68 29.57 26.73
N ASP A 1177 -7.94 29.20 26.51
CA ASP A 1177 -8.49 28.96 25.17
C ASP A 1177 -9.04 30.31 24.67
N ASN A 1178 -8.67 30.77 23.47
CA ASN A 1178 -9.56 31.50 22.54
C ASN A 1178 -8.89 31.70 21.17
N ASP A 1179 -9.64 31.41 20.11
CA ASP A 1179 -9.37 31.78 18.71
C ASP A 1179 -10.02 33.16 18.39
N ASP A 1180 -9.67 33.75 17.24
CA ASP A 1180 -10.33 34.89 16.54
C ASP A 1180 -10.35 36.26 17.31
N ASP A 1181 -10.36 37.46 16.71
CA ASP A 1181 -10.06 38.00 15.37
C ASP A 1181 -9.89 39.54 15.51
N ASP A 1182 -9.35 40.21 14.49
CA ASP A 1182 -9.51 41.65 14.12
C ASP A 1182 -8.89 42.83 14.95
N ASP A 1183 -8.38 43.77 14.14
CA ASP A 1183 -8.29 45.25 14.22
C ASP A 1183 -7.31 46.05 15.15
N ASP A 1184 -6.37 46.71 14.45
CA ASP A 1184 -5.93 48.12 14.50
C ASP A 1184 -5.08 48.72 15.64
N ASP A 1185 -4.10 49.53 15.18
CA ASP A 1185 -3.38 50.68 15.78
C ASP A 1185 -2.97 50.59 17.28
N ASP A 1186 -1.70 50.79 17.65
CA ASP A 1186 -0.92 51.99 17.31
C ASP A 1186 0.54 51.88 17.80
N GLY A 1187 1.46 52.66 17.23
CA GLY A 1187 2.65 53.14 17.96
C GLY A 1187 3.93 52.29 18.01
N GLY A 1188 4.73 52.35 16.95
CA GLY A 1188 5.95 53.17 16.98
C GLY A 1188 7.23 52.64 17.65
N ASP A 1189 8.18 52.29 16.78
CA ASP A 1189 9.53 52.88 16.70
C ASP A 1189 10.59 52.61 17.78
N ASP A 1190 11.65 51.94 17.30
CA ASP A 1190 13.07 52.32 17.37
C ASP A 1190 13.88 52.14 18.68
N ASP A 1191 15.00 51.43 18.52
CA ASP A 1191 16.40 51.79 18.85
C ASP A 1191 16.74 52.19 20.33
N ASP A 1192 17.89 51.85 20.92
CA ASP A 1192 19.20 51.58 20.35
C ASP A 1192 20.12 50.81 21.35
N ASP A 1193 21.20 50.28 20.79
CA ASP A 1193 22.41 49.63 21.30
C ASP A 1193 23.04 49.97 22.69
N ASP A 1194 23.79 48.96 23.16
CA ASP A 1194 25.09 48.98 23.87
C ASP A 1194 25.33 49.67 25.23
N ARG A 1195 25.74 48.82 26.20
CA ARG A 1195 26.95 48.89 27.09
C ARG A 1195 26.91 47.67 28.04
N GLY A 1196 28.02 47.08 28.49
CA GLY A 1196 29.45 47.35 28.31
C GLY A 1196 30.25 46.67 29.44
N ASP A 1197 31.44 46.15 29.16
CA ASP A 1197 32.19 45.20 30.01
C ASP A 1197 32.81 45.75 31.31
N GLY A 1198 33.17 44.80 32.20
CA GLY A 1198 34.27 44.89 33.17
C GLY A 1198 33.87 45.10 34.65
N ASP A 1199 34.62 44.63 35.65
CA ASP A 1199 35.75 43.67 35.68
C ASP A 1199 36.07 43.32 37.17
N ASP A 1200 37.02 42.39 37.37
CA ASP A 1200 37.88 42.17 38.56
C ASP A 1200 37.38 41.41 39.84
N ASP A 1201 38.04 40.26 40.05
CA ASP A 1201 38.76 39.76 41.23
C ASP A 1201 38.08 39.17 42.50
N ASP A 1202 38.24 37.84 42.60
CA ASP A 1202 38.80 37.04 43.73
C ASP A 1202 38.89 37.68 45.14
N ASP A 1203 38.25 37.04 46.14
CA ASP A 1203 39.00 36.48 47.29
C ASP A 1203 38.20 35.46 48.12
N ASP A 1204 38.66 34.22 48.01
CA ASP A 1204 38.62 33.04 48.88
C ASP A 1204 38.10 33.14 50.34
N ARG A 1205 37.24 32.18 50.76
CA ARG A 1205 37.43 31.29 51.96
C ARG A 1205 36.23 30.40 52.34
N GLY A 1206 36.49 29.09 52.50
CA GLY A 1206 35.78 28.20 53.45
C GLY A 1206 36.26 28.44 54.90
N ASP A 1207 35.97 27.63 55.91
CA ASP A 1207 35.20 26.38 56.06
C ASP A 1207 34.73 26.34 57.55
N ASP A 1208 34.29 25.18 58.06
CA ASP A 1208 34.07 24.79 59.49
C ASP A 1208 32.61 24.81 60.01
N ASP A 1209 31.95 23.65 59.87
CA ASP A 1209 31.52 22.70 60.93
C ASP A 1209 30.80 23.12 62.25
N ASP A 1210 30.04 22.11 62.72
CA ASP A 1210 29.60 21.75 64.09
C ASP A 1210 28.23 22.21 64.69
N ASP A 1211 27.45 21.16 64.98
CA ASP A 1211 26.57 20.87 66.14
C ASP A 1211 25.23 21.59 66.43
N GLU A 1212 24.15 20.77 66.34
CA GLU A 1212 23.00 20.53 67.25
C GLU A 1212 22.80 21.43 68.51
N PRO A 1213 21.55 21.64 69.06
CA PRO A 1213 20.61 20.53 69.33
C PRO A 1213 19.06 20.78 69.51
N ILE A 1214 18.27 19.69 69.38
CA ILE A 1214 17.21 19.17 70.32
C ILE A 1214 15.88 19.91 70.66
N GLU A 1215 14.76 19.18 70.40
CA GLU A 1215 13.45 19.04 71.11
C GLU A 1215 12.56 20.31 71.38
N ALA A 1216 11.23 20.25 71.59
CA ALA A 1216 10.33 19.19 72.08
C ALA A 1216 8.83 19.45 71.75
N GLN A 1217 8.00 18.38 71.75
CA GLN A 1217 6.64 18.25 72.39
C GLN A 1217 5.51 19.29 72.10
N ASP A 1218 4.20 18.97 72.08
CA ASP A 1218 3.46 17.71 72.30
C ASP A 1218 1.99 17.77 71.79
N THR A 1219 1.31 16.61 71.82
CA THR A 1219 -0.16 16.38 71.99
C THR A 1219 -1.23 16.83 70.96
N ALA A 1220 -1.93 15.80 70.43
CA ALA A 1220 -3.41 15.59 70.42
C ALA A 1220 -4.34 16.58 69.61
N MET A 1221 -5.56 16.25 69.16
CA MET A 1221 -6.46 15.08 69.28
C MET A 1221 -7.62 15.23 68.25
N VAL A 1222 -8.18 14.13 67.70
CA VAL A 1222 -9.52 14.07 67.02
C VAL A 1222 -9.62 14.86 65.68
N SER A 1223 -10.29 14.41 64.61
CA SER A 1223 -11.28 13.33 64.36
C SER A 1223 -10.99 12.57 63.07
#